data_AF-A0A8H6K932-F1
#
_entry.id   AF-A0A8H6K932-F1
#
_cell.length_a   1.000
_cell.length_b   1.000
_cell.length_c   1.000
_cell.angle_alpha   90.00
_cell.angle_beta   90.00
_cell.angle_gamma   90.00
#
_symmetry.space_group_name_H-M   'P 1'
#
loop_
_entity.id
_entity.type
_entity.pdbx_description
1 polymer ?
#
loop_
_entity_poly.entity_id
_entity_poly.type
_entity_poly.pdbx_seq_one_letter_code
_entity_poly.pdbx_strand_id
1 'polypeptide(L)'
;MKAVQILGDASSPQITLNHSLPKPTPKDAEILVQVHAAGVTGDEVVWPELYQTPSRIPGHEISGVISAVGPSDDGPFQVGQAVFGFTEANRCECQADYAVCLANEIAPKPQSISHEEAAALPIPVLTAWEALADHAKVKTGMRILVTGSSGAVGAVTVQLATHLFGAEVAALASPLNHDNLRELGARELYDYRAADWDVQIKNVDVVLDTVGGDVLTKAWNVVRSDGVIVTVADPPPPWAFGRCQPAESAAHPKVRAAYFVVSPSPERLAEASRMLDAGLVKPLPVMGFPFSAAIEAWTKARARDRGDSPSIPSALPYNGYLSCSRYSTIPFDKPIQYAWVDGVERLEKYEPGGYHPVVIDDFLGGHYRIVDKLGYGGYSTVWLARDDRLARYVAIKVNISNAAHSQREAGIIRALSLSKPARTLKMDAHDTVPTILDEFNVQGPNGTHTCHVMAPAQENLKEASFSRLFPIQVARALAAKMAIAVEYIHSRGFVHGDIHLRNVLVKLPSAFDDLSVDQFSDRFGEPETVPVRRVDGEPLPINVPREAVLPLYLGKKAQEFTLDDARGLFLADFGEAFAPAAERRLGRNCNTPVAKRAPETLFEPDEPMSYPSDVWSLETAIWEILGMKFIFSESETVTGRRGRHEEAFEEFVQKYRRKQETLGTFEKDETTAILDLMRGMLRFRPEDRLTMEEVLKSRWMVQWALPQLEEKATSKKKPAA
;
A
#
# COMPACT_ATOMS: atom_id res chain seq x y z
N MET A 1 -9.05 19.43 -10.22
CA MET A 1 -10.04 18.37 -10.05
C MET A 1 -9.46 17.35 -9.10
N LYS A 2 -10.29 16.79 -8.23
CA LYS A 2 -9.93 15.68 -7.37
C LYS A 2 -9.84 14.41 -8.21
N ALA A 3 -8.91 13.53 -7.87
CA ALA A 3 -8.74 12.23 -8.50
C ALA A 3 -8.02 11.27 -7.56
N VAL A 4 -8.33 9.98 -7.68
CA VAL A 4 -7.46 8.93 -7.16
C VAL A 4 -6.26 8.85 -8.10
N GLN A 5 -5.07 8.65 -7.55
CA GLN A 5 -3.84 8.53 -8.34
C GLN A 5 -2.98 7.38 -7.80
N ILE A 6 -2.46 6.56 -8.70
CA ILE A 6 -1.59 5.43 -8.38
C ILE A 6 -0.13 5.86 -8.57
N LEU A 7 0.64 5.80 -7.48
CA LEU A 7 2.08 6.02 -7.47
C LEU A 7 2.83 4.69 -7.34
N GLY A 8 4.15 4.71 -7.57
CA GLY A 8 4.98 3.51 -7.60
C GLY A 8 4.83 2.71 -8.91
N ASP A 9 5.17 1.43 -8.86
CA ASP A 9 5.08 0.51 -9.99
C ASP A 9 4.05 -0.60 -9.75
N ALA A 10 3.73 -1.37 -10.80
CA ALA A 10 2.75 -2.46 -10.76
C ALA A 10 3.03 -3.53 -9.69
N SER A 11 4.28 -3.65 -9.23
CA SER A 11 4.66 -4.60 -8.19
C SER A 11 4.44 -4.05 -6.78
N SER A 12 4.32 -2.73 -6.62
CA SER A 12 3.96 -2.07 -5.37
C SER A 12 3.17 -0.76 -5.57
N PRO A 13 1.90 -0.86 -6.00
CA PRO A 13 1.04 0.31 -6.18
C PRO A 13 0.74 1.04 -4.87
N GLN A 14 0.90 2.36 -4.88
CA GLN A 14 0.52 3.25 -3.78
C GLN A 14 -0.68 4.11 -4.19
N ILE A 15 -1.78 3.95 -3.48
CA ILE A 15 -3.04 4.64 -3.79
C ILE A 15 -3.06 5.95 -3.03
N THR A 16 -3.21 7.06 -3.76
CA THR A 16 -3.20 8.41 -3.20
C THR A 16 -4.41 9.22 -3.64
N LEU A 17 -4.75 10.24 -2.88
CA LEU A 17 -5.82 11.20 -3.21
C LEU A 17 -5.17 12.48 -3.71
N ASN A 18 -5.33 12.77 -5.00
CA ASN A 18 -4.93 14.03 -5.59
C ASN A 18 -6.12 14.99 -5.56
N HIS A 19 -5.94 16.21 -5.07
CA HIS A 19 -7.04 17.19 -4.96
C HIS A 19 -6.99 18.28 -6.05
N SER A 20 -5.96 18.29 -6.89
CA SER A 20 -5.58 19.45 -7.69
C SER A 20 -5.10 19.14 -9.10
N LEU A 21 -5.46 17.98 -9.69
CA LEU A 21 -5.14 17.71 -11.09
C LEU A 21 -5.81 18.70 -12.05
N PRO A 22 -5.20 19.04 -13.19
CA PRO A 22 -5.86 19.86 -14.20
C PRO A 22 -7.18 19.22 -14.64
N LYS A 23 -8.25 20.03 -14.73
CA LYS A 23 -9.49 19.57 -15.36
C LYS A 23 -9.23 19.40 -16.85
N PRO A 24 -9.48 18.22 -17.45
CA PRO A 24 -9.26 18.03 -18.87
C PRO A 24 -10.24 18.88 -19.69
N THR A 25 -9.80 19.29 -20.87
CA THR A 25 -10.64 19.98 -21.86
C THR A 25 -10.85 19.00 -23.02
N PRO A 26 -12.10 18.65 -23.36
CA PRO A 26 -12.37 17.69 -24.42
C PRO A 26 -11.90 18.25 -25.78
N LYS A 27 -11.22 17.42 -26.56
CA LYS A 27 -10.73 17.71 -27.91
C LYS A 27 -11.55 16.93 -28.93
N ASP A 28 -11.55 17.39 -30.18
CA ASP A 28 -12.20 16.68 -31.29
C ASP A 28 -13.63 16.23 -30.96
N ALA A 29 -13.90 14.91 -30.98
CA ALA A 29 -15.20 14.31 -30.64
C ALA A 29 -15.23 13.71 -29.20
N GLU A 30 -14.35 14.17 -28.32
CA GLU A 30 -14.33 13.76 -26.92
C GLU A 30 -15.50 14.38 -26.14
N ILE A 31 -15.97 13.64 -25.14
CA ILE A 31 -17.06 14.04 -24.26
C ILE A 31 -16.51 14.12 -22.84
N LEU A 32 -16.62 15.29 -22.22
CA LEU A 32 -16.22 15.49 -20.84
C LEU A 32 -17.38 15.19 -19.91
N VAL A 33 -17.26 14.16 -19.08
CA VAL A 33 -18.25 13.78 -18.08
C VAL A 33 -17.80 14.31 -16.72
N GLN A 34 -18.67 15.06 -16.04
CA GLN A 34 -18.57 15.28 -14.61
C GLN A 34 -18.97 13.99 -13.89
N VAL A 35 -18.01 13.32 -13.28
CA VAL A 35 -18.20 12.01 -12.66
C VAL A 35 -18.96 12.20 -11.34
N HIS A 36 -20.07 11.48 -11.21
CA HIS A 36 -20.83 11.42 -9.96
C HIS A 36 -20.42 10.20 -9.14
N ALA A 37 -20.15 9.08 -9.80
CA ALA A 37 -19.59 7.87 -9.21
C ALA A 37 -18.67 7.14 -10.19
N ALA A 38 -17.63 6.48 -9.67
CA ALA A 38 -16.76 5.59 -10.42
C ALA A 38 -16.64 4.23 -9.72
N GLY A 39 -16.56 3.16 -10.49
CA GLY A 39 -16.33 1.81 -9.98
C GLY A 39 -14.89 1.60 -9.54
N VAL A 40 -14.69 0.66 -8.59
CA VAL A 40 -13.37 0.27 -8.10
C VAL A 40 -13.12 -1.21 -8.40
N THR A 41 -12.20 -1.47 -9.31
CA THR A 41 -11.73 -2.82 -9.66
C THR A 41 -10.41 -3.09 -8.95
N GLY A 42 -10.42 -3.88 -7.88
CA GLY A 42 -9.29 -3.99 -6.95
C GLY A 42 -7.95 -4.40 -7.59
N ASP A 43 -7.96 -5.25 -8.60
CA ASP A 43 -6.79 -5.74 -9.33
C ASP A 43 -6.27 -4.77 -10.41
N GLU A 44 -6.99 -3.69 -10.71
CA GLU A 44 -6.58 -2.71 -11.73
C GLU A 44 -5.21 -2.08 -11.41
N VAL A 45 -4.84 -1.97 -10.13
CA VAL A 45 -3.53 -1.45 -9.72
C VAL A 45 -2.35 -2.31 -10.19
N VAL A 46 -2.57 -3.54 -10.67
CA VAL A 46 -1.52 -4.37 -11.27
C VAL A 46 -1.61 -4.43 -12.80
N TRP A 47 -2.58 -3.76 -13.41
CA TRP A 47 -2.78 -3.75 -14.85
C TRP A 47 -1.75 -2.84 -15.55
N PRO A 48 -1.04 -3.31 -16.59
CA PRO A 48 0.00 -2.53 -17.27
C PRO A 48 -0.48 -1.20 -17.85
N GLU A 49 -1.74 -1.14 -18.28
CA GLU A 49 -2.33 -0.01 -18.98
C GLU A 49 -2.42 1.25 -18.10
N LEU A 50 -2.74 1.07 -16.81
CA LEU A 50 -2.68 2.12 -15.80
C LEU A 50 -1.29 2.77 -15.73
N TYR A 51 -0.23 1.98 -15.94
CA TYR A 51 1.15 2.47 -15.93
C TYR A 51 1.61 3.02 -17.28
N GLN A 52 0.72 3.12 -18.27
CA GLN A 52 0.98 3.79 -19.54
C GLN A 52 0.38 5.20 -19.57
N THR A 53 -0.60 5.49 -18.72
CA THR A 53 -1.20 6.83 -18.63
C THR A 53 -0.33 7.79 -17.78
N PRO A 54 -0.01 9.00 -18.26
CA PRO A 54 0.81 9.96 -17.51
C PRO A 54 0.17 10.40 -16.19
N SER A 55 -1.17 10.46 -16.15
CA SER A 55 -1.93 10.88 -14.98
C SER A 55 -1.96 9.80 -13.89
N ARG A 56 -1.80 8.53 -14.25
CA ARG A 56 -1.94 7.38 -13.35
C ARG A 56 -3.26 7.37 -12.56
N ILE A 57 -4.32 7.95 -13.13
CA ILE A 57 -5.66 7.92 -12.53
C ILE A 57 -6.29 6.57 -12.89
N PRO A 58 -6.69 5.75 -11.90
CA PRO A 58 -7.33 4.48 -12.16
C PRO A 58 -8.82 4.65 -12.45
N GLY A 59 -9.47 3.53 -12.75
CA GLY A 59 -10.87 3.39 -13.09
C GLY A 59 -11.08 3.36 -14.61
N HIS A 60 -11.95 2.45 -15.00
CA HIS A 60 -12.49 2.33 -16.36
C HIS A 60 -14.01 2.51 -16.44
N GLU A 61 -14.74 2.50 -15.33
CA GLU A 61 -16.20 2.62 -15.36
C GLU A 61 -16.72 3.79 -14.52
N ILE A 62 -17.67 4.53 -15.07
CA ILE A 62 -18.25 5.74 -14.48
C ILE A 62 -19.75 5.81 -14.62
N SER A 63 -20.36 6.63 -13.76
CA SER A 63 -21.62 7.29 -14.03
C SER A 63 -21.52 8.78 -13.65
N GLY A 64 -22.09 9.64 -14.48
CA GLY A 64 -21.98 11.09 -14.30
C GLY A 64 -22.90 11.86 -15.22
N VAL A 65 -22.61 13.14 -15.38
CA VAL A 65 -23.36 14.06 -16.23
C VAL A 65 -22.42 14.72 -17.23
N ILE A 66 -22.83 14.83 -18.48
CA ILE A 66 -22.01 15.48 -19.51
C ILE A 66 -21.83 16.96 -19.15
N SER A 67 -20.57 17.38 -18.96
CA SER A 67 -20.18 18.74 -18.62
C SER A 67 -19.78 19.57 -19.85
N ALA A 68 -19.21 18.94 -20.87
CA ALA A 68 -18.82 19.59 -22.12
C ALA A 68 -18.65 18.54 -23.23
N VAL A 69 -18.74 18.99 -24.48
CA VAL A 69 -18.43 18.20 -25.67
C VAL A 69 -17.33 18.88 -26.46
N GLY A 70 -16.52 18.10 -27.17
CA GLY A 70 -15.42 18.58 -27.99
C GLY A 70 -15.90 19.40 -29.19
N PRO A 71 -15.05 20.24 -29.79
CA PRO A 71 -15.45 21.16 -30.88
C PRO A 71 -15.96 20.48 -32.15
N SER A 72 -15.61 19.21 -32.35
CA SER A 72 -15.96 18.42 -33.54
C SER A 72 -16.99 17.33 -33.24
N ASP A 73 -17.55 17.29 -32.02
CA ASP A 73 -18.60 16.33 -31.67
C ASP A 73 -19.91 16.72 -32.36
N ASP A 74 -20.42 15.81 -33.20
CA ASP A 74 -21.74 15.86 -33.84
C ASP A 74 -22.66 14.74 -33.32
N GLY A 75 -22.26 14.09 -32.23
CA GLY A 75 -22.94 12.97 -31.62
C GLY A 75 -24.31 13.31 -31.00
N PRO A 76 -25.08 12.28 -30.61
CA PRO A 76 -26.42 12.44 -30.06
C PRO A 76 -26.46 12.96 -28.61
N PHE A 77 -25.30 13.18 -27.99
CA PHE A 77 -25.16 13.49 -26.58
C PHE A 77 -25.22 15.00 -26.32
N GLN A 78 -25.83 15.39 -25.19
CA GLN A 78 -26.00 16.79 -24.83
C GLN A 78 -25.44 17.10 -23.44
N VAL A 79 -24.89 18.31 -23.27
CA VAL A 79 -24.47 18.82 -21.96
C VAL A 79 -25.67 18.79 -21.00
N GLY A 80 -25.45 18.26 -19.80
CA GLY A 80 -26.49 18.03 -18.79
C GLY A 80 -27.13 16.64 -18.83
N GLN A 81 -26.84 15.81 -19.82
CA GLN A 81 -27.34 14.44 -19.90
C GLN A 81 -26.62 13.50 -18.93
N ALA A 82 -27.37 12.68 -18.19
CA ALA A 82 -26.82 11.64 -17.34
C ALA A 82 -26.38 10.42 -18.17
N VAL A 83 -25.13 10.00 -17.97
CA VAL A 83 -24.50 8.89 -18.71
C VAL A 83 -23.77 7.94 -17.76
N PHE A 84 -23.51 6.74 -18.25
CA PHE A 84 -22.65 5.75 -17.61
C PHE A 84 -21.89 4.99 -18.71
N GLY A 85 -20.73 4.44 -18.39
CA GLY A 85 -19.89 3.85 -19.43
C GLY A 85 -18.65 3.15 -18.92
N PHE A 86 -18.00 2.47 -19.86
CA PHE A 86 -16.74 1.77 -19.71
C PHE A 86 -15.76 2.31 -20.75
N THR A 87 -14.68 2.95 -20.31
CA THR A 87 -13.62 3.44 -21.19
C THR A 87 -12.71 2.29 -21.62
N GLU A 88 -12.12 2.39 -22.81
CA GLU A 88 -11.20 1.38 -23.31
C GLU A 88 -10.04 1.13 -22.34
N ALA A 89 -9.47 -0.09 -22.38
CA ALA A 89 -8.44 -0.53 -21.43
C ALA A 89 -7.19 0.36 -21.40
N ASN A 90 -6.88 1.09 -22.48
CA ASN A 90 -5.77 2.04 -22.57
C ASN A 90 -6.16 3.50 -22.25
N ARG A 91 -7.42 3.74 -21.89
CA ARG A 91 -8.02 5.05 -21.57
C ARG A 91 -8.59 5.07 -20.14
N CYS A 92 -7.94 4.38 -19.20
CA CYS A 92 -8.23 4.54 -17.77
C CYS A 92 -8.07 6.02 -17.38
N GLU A 93 -8.97 6.57 -16.58
CA GLU A 93 -8.89 7.92 -15.97
C GLU A 93 -10.19 8.29 -15.22
N CYS A 94 -10.95 7.27 -14.80
CA CYS A 94 -12.35 7.45 -14.41
C CYS A 94 -12.57 7.82 -12.94
N GLN A 95 -11.62 7.52 -12.05
CA GLN A 95 -11.71 7.89 -10.63
C GLN A 95 -11.24 9.33 -10.39
N ALA A 96 -11.92 10.29 -11.01
CA ALA A 96 -11.69 11.73 -10.87
C ALA A 96 -13.00 12.52 -10.92
N ASP A 97 -13.02 13.81 -10.53
CA ASP A 97 -14.22 14.65 -10.65
C ASP A 97 -14.70 14.77 -12.11
N TYR A 98 -13.78 14.64 -13.08
CA TYR A 98 -14.08 14.67 -14.51
C TYR A 98 -13.29 13.60 -15.26
N ALA A 99 -13.94 12.92 -16.20
CA ALA A 99 -13.34 11.93 -17.09
C ALA A 99 -13.65 12.28 -18.54
N VAL A 100 -12.70 12.00 -19.43
CA VAL A 100 -12.87 12.16 -20.87
C VAL A 100 -13.27 10.81 -21.47
N CYS A 101 -14.42 10.78 -22.14
CA CYS A 101 -14.97 9.60 -22.79
C CYS A 101 -15.16 9.84 -24.28
N LEU A 102 -15.30 8.75 -25.03
CA LEU A 102 -15.74 8.75 -26.42
C LEU A 102 -17.19 8.28 -26.53
N ALA A 103 -17.86 8.65 -27.63
CA ALA A 103 -19.26 8.26 -27.84
C ALA A 103 -19.49 6.74 -27.89
N ASN A 104 -18.45 5.96 -28.23
CA ASN A 104 -18.48 4.49 -28.21
C ASN A 104 -18.19 3.87 -26.82
N GLU A 105 -17.98 4.68 -25.78
CA GLU A 105 -17.67 4.20 -24.42
C GLU A 105 -18.84 4.40 -23.45
N ILE A 106 -19.79 5.28 -23.78
CA ILE A 106 -20.85 5.72 -22.87
C ILE A 106 -22.25 5.50 -23.45
N ALA A 107 -23.23 5.33 -22.57
CA ALA A 107 -24.65 5.24 -22.90
C ALA A 107 -25.50 6.08 -21.94
N PRO A 108 -26.77 6.36 -22.29
CA PRO A 108 -27.71 6.99 -21.37
C PRO A 108 -27.86 6.19 -20.08
N LYS A 109 -27.67 6.86 -18.95
CA LYS A 109 -27.82 6.24 -17.63
C LYS A 109 -29.28 5.82 -17.40
N PRO A 110 -29.54 4.62 -16.85
CA PRO A 110 -30.89 4.24 -16.43
C PRO A 110 -31.43 5.21 -15.37
N GLN A 111 -32.70 5.59 -15.52
CA GLN A 111 -33.36 6.58 -14.66
C GLN A 111 -33.79 6.00 -13.31
N SER A 112 -34.01 4.69 -13.25
CA SER A 112 -34.55 3.96 -12.09
C SER A 112 -33.56 3.75 -10.95
N ILE A 113 -32.25 3.95 -11.18
CA ILE A 113 -31.19 3.62 -10.21
C ILE A 113 -30.30 4.83 -9.91
N SER A 114 -29.46 4.76 -8.87
CA SER A 114 -28.53 5.84 -8.49
C SER A 114 -27.33 5.93 -9.44
N HIS A 115 -26.47 6.95 -9.27
CA HIS A 115 -25.19 7.02 -10.01
C HIS A 115 -24.19 5.97 -9.51
N GLU A 116 -24.17 5.68 -8.22
CA GLU A 116 -23.34 4.66 -7.60
C GLU A 116 -23.71 3.26 -8.13
N GLU A 117 -25.01 2.95 -8.17
CA GLU A 117 -25.50 1.69 -8.75
C GLU A 117 -25.18 1.61 -10.24
N ALA A 118 -25.34 2.70 -10.99
CA ALA A 118 -25.02 2.75 -12.41
C ALA A 118 -23.51 2.62 -12.69
N ALA A 119 -22.64 3.17 -11.84
CA ALA A 119 -21.19 3.13 -12.04
C ALA A 119 -20.58 1.73 -11.83
N ALA A 120 -21.28 0.83 -11.14
CA ALA A 120 -20.82 -0.55 -10.85
C ALA A 120 -21.27 -1.59 -11.89
N LEU A 121 -21.91 -1.16 -12.97
CA LEU A 121 -22.54 -2.04 -13.97
C LEU A 121 -21.80 -2.16 -15.32
N PRO A 122 -21.09 -1.15 -15.85
CA PRO A 122 -20.56 -1.21 -17.21
C PRO A 122 -19.68 -2.43 -17.48
N ILE A 123 -18.66 -2.68 -16.67
CA ILE A 123 -17.78 -3.85 -16.86
C ILE A 123 -18.56 -5.17 -16.65
N PRO A 124 -19.31 -5.38 -15.55
CA PRO A 124 -20.08 -6.61 -15.35
C PRO A 124 -21.09 -6.92 -16.45
N VAL A 125 -21.84 -5.91 -16.90
CA VAL A 125 -22.85 -6.04 -17.97
C VAL A 125 -22.20 -6.41 -19.28
N LEU A 126 -21.19 -5.65 -19.72
CA LEU A 126 -20.55 -5.90 -21.01
C LEU A 126 -19.83 -7.25 -21.02
N THR A 127 -19.16 -7.61 -19.92
CA THR A 127 -18.46 -8.90 -19.79
C THR A 127 -19.45 -10.06 -19.88
N ALA A 128 -20.53 -10.01 -19.10
CA ALA A 128 -21.56 -11.04 -19.14
C ALA A 128 -22.20 -11.15 -20.54
N TRP A 129 -22.53 -10.02 -21.16
CA TRP A 129 -23.20 -9.98 -22.45
C TRP A 129 -22.32 -10.53 -23.58
N GLU A 130 -21.06 -10.09 -23.65
CA GLU A 130 -20.09 -10.57 -24.65
C GLU A 130 -19.78 -12.06 -24.45
N ALA A 131 -19.62 -12.51 -23.20
CA ALA A 131 -19.45 -13.91 -22.87
C ALA A 131 -20.62 -14.77 -23.37
N LEU A 132 -21.86 -14.34 -23.12
CA LEU A 132 -23.08 -15.05 -23.51
C LEU A 132 -23.32 -15.02 -25.03
N ALA A 133 -23.25 -13.84 -25.65
CA ALA A 133 -23.61 -13.63 -27.05
C ALA A 133 -22.53 -14.10 -28.03
N ASP A 134 -21.28 -13.70 -27.79
CA ASP A 134 -20.24 -13.75 -28.82
C ASP A 134 -19.36 -14.99 -28.63
N HIS A 135 -18.94 -15.23 -27.38
CA HIS A 135 -18.07 -16.35 -27.05
C HIS A 135 -18.83 -17.64 -26.83
N ALA A 136 -19.86 -17.66 -25.99
CA ALA A 136 -20.64 -18.86 -25.72
C ALA A 136 -21.70 -19.13 -26.79
N LYS A 137 -22.21 -18.07 -27.43
CA LYS A 137 -23.32 -18.13 -28.41
C LYS A 137 -24.55 -18.83 -27.84
N VAL A 138 -24.92 -18.42 -26.63
CA VAL A 138 -26.03 -18.98 -25.87
C VAL A 138 -27.34 -18.85 -26.65
N LYS A 139 -28.15 -19.89 -26.55
CA LYS A 139 -29.51 -19.93 -27.10
C LYS A 139 -30.49 -20.28 -25.99
N THR A 140 -31.74 -19.91 -26.20
CA THR A 140 -32.86 -20.26 -25.32
C THR A 140 -32.88 -21.77 -25.06
N GLY A 141 -33.07 -22.13 -23.79
CA GLY A 141 -33.10 -23.52 -23.32
C GLY A 141 -31.74 -24.16 -23.08
N MET A 142 -30.61 -23.49 -23.39
CA MET A 142 -29.30 -23.99 -23.00
C MET A 142 -29.11 -23.93 -21.49
N ARG A 143 -28.48 -24.96 -20.92
CA ARG A 143 -28.12 -25.04 -19.51
C ARG A 143 -26.72 -24.50 -19.27
N ILE A 144 -26.60 -23.50 -18.40
CA ILE A 144 -25.35 -22.76 -18.16
C ILE A 144 -24.93 -22.92 -16.71
N LEU A 145 -23.68 -23.31 -16.48
CA LEU A 145 -23.04 -23.17 -15.17
C LEU A 145 -22.38 -21.80 -15.09
N VAL A 146 -22.71 -21.01 -14.08
CA VAL A 146 -21.99 -19.78 -13.74
C VAL A 146 -21.18 -20.05 -12.47
N THR A 147 -19.85 -19.92 -12.51
CA THR A 147 -19.02 -19.97 -11.29
C THR A 147 -18.90 -18.57 -10.69
N GLY A 148 -18.66 -18.47 -9.38
CA GLY A 148 -18.54 -17.17 -8.71
C GLY A 148 -19.82 -16.34 -8.86
N SER A 149 -20.99 -16.99 -8.88
CA SER A 149 -22.24 -16.35 -9.32
C SER A 149 -22.69 -15.19 -8.44
N SER A 150 -22.22 -15.11 -7.20
CA SER A 150 -22.48 -13.99 -6.29
C SER A 150 -21.58 -12.77 -6.54
N GLY A 151 -20.58 -12.89 -7.42
CA GLY A 151 -19.74 -11.82 -7.91
C GLY A 151 -20.49 -10.84 -8.82
N ALA A 152 -19.95 -9.64 -9.05
CA ALA A 152 -20.57 -8.65 -9.92
C ALA A 152 -20.87 -9.19 -11.33
N VAL A 153 -19.84 -9.74 -12.00
CA VAL A 153 -19.98 -10.38 -13.32
C VAL A 153 -20.90 -11.59 -13.25
N GLY A 154 -20.75 -12.43 -12.23
CA GLY A 154 -21.55 -13.65 -12.05
C GLY A 154 -23.05 -13.34 -11.88
N ALA A 155 -23.40 -12.38 -11.04
CA ALA A 155 -24.77 -12.00 -10.74
C ALA A 155 -25.45 -11.39 -11.97
N VAL A 156 -24.74 -10.54 -12.72
CA VAL A 156 -25.25 -10.00 -14.00
C VAL A 156 -25.37 -11.11 -15.04
N THR A 157 -24.43 -12.07 -15.08
CA THR A 157 -24.50 -13.23 -15.97
C THR A 157 -25.75 -14.07 -15.72
N VAL A 158 -26.08 -14.36 -14.46
CA VAL A 158 -27.31 -15.09 -14.09
C VAL A 158 -28.55 -14.39 -14.64
N GLN A 159 -28.63 -13.08 -14.46
CA GLN A 159 -29.78 -12.28 -14.90
C GLN A 159 -29.89 -12.22 -16.42
N LEU A 160 -28.81 -11.89 -17.13
CA LEU A 160 -28.83 -11.79 -18.60
C LEU A 160 -29.08 -13.16 -19.23
N ALA A 161 -28.40 -14.22 -18.78
CA ALA A 161 -28.62 -15.57 -19.28
C ALA A 161 -30.09 -15.97 -19.16
N THR A 162 -30.72 -15.67 -18.02
CA THR A 162 -32.12 -16.02 -17.75
C THR A 162 -33.09 -15.13 -18.53
N HIS A 163 -33.02 -13.81 -18.34
CA HIS A 163 -34.04 -12.87 -18.77
C HIS A 163 -33.90 -12.41 -20.22
N LEU A 164 -32.67 -12.39 -20.76
CA LEU A 164 -32.42 -11.98 -22.14
C LEU A 164 -32.26 -13.19 -23.08
N PHE A 165 -31.48 -14.19 -22.67
CA PHE A 165 -31.17 -15.34 -23.53
C PHE A 165 -32.14 -16.52 -23.32
N GLY A 166 -32.90 -16.55 -22.22
CA GLY A 166 -33.81 -17.64 -21.89
C GLY A 166 -33.09 -18.97 -21.61
N ALA A 167 -31.88 -18.91 -21.06
CA ALA A 167 -31.10 -20.06 -20.63
C ALA A 167 -31.50 -20.54 -19.22
N GLU A 168 -31.23 -21.81 -18.93
CA GLU A 168 -31.40 -22.40 -17.61
C GLU A 168 -30.10 -22.29 -16.81
N VAL A 169 -30.08 -21.48 -15.75
CA VAL A 169 -28.84 -21.19 -15.01
C VAL A 169 -28.69 -22.08 -13.78
N ALA A 170 -27.57 -22.79 -13.72
CA ALA A 170 -27.01 -23.38 -12.51
C ALA A 170 -25.95 -22.43 -11.93
N ALA A 171 -26.15 -21.97 -10.71
CA ALA A 171 -25.25 -21.03 -10.04
C ALA A 171 -24.42 -21.75 -8.97
N LEU A 172 -23.11 -21.49 -8.98
CA LEU A 172 -22.14 -22.04 -8.03
C LEU A 172 -21.61 -20.92 -7.13
N ALA A 173 -22.06 -20.90 -5.87
CA ALA A 173 -21.74 -19.88 -4.88
C ALA A 173 -21.94 -20.39 -3.45
N SER A 174 -21.51 -19.63 -2.42
CA SER A 174 -21.77 -20.02 -1.02
C SER A 174 -23.27 -20.07 -0.73
N PRO A 175 -23.72 -20.91 0.22
CA PRO A 175 -25.13 -21.03 0.59
C PRO A 175 -25.79 -19.71 0.99
N LEU A 176 -25.03 -18.77 1.58
CA LEU A 176 -25.55 -17.45 1.97
C LEU A 176 -26.10 -16.65 0.78
N ASN A 177 -25.60 -16.90 -0.43
CA ASN A 177 -25.99 -16.17 -1.64
C ASN A 177 -27.12 -16.84 -2.43
N HIS A 178 -27.56 -18.03 -2.02
CA HIS A 178 -28.49 -18.86 -2.79
C HIS A 178 -29.87 -18.21 -2.96
N ASP A 179 -30.39 -17.57 -1.92
CA ASP A 179 -31.70 -16.90 -2.00
C ASP A 179 -31.66 -15.71 -2.97
N ASN A 180 -30.62 -14.88 -2.87
CA ASN A 180 -30.42 -13.78 -3.83
C ASN A 180 -30.27 -14.29 -5.26
N LEU A 181 -29.45 -15.33 -5.49
CA LEU A 181 -29.26 -15.91 -6.82
C LEU A 181 -30.54 -16.49 -7.42
N ARG A 182 -31.40 -17.07 -6.58
CA ARG A 182 -32.73 -17.53 -6.99
C ARG A 182 -33.60 -16.38 -7.47
N GLU A 183 -33.58 -15.26 -6.74
CA GLU A 183 -34.30 -14.05 -7.15
C GLU A 183 -33.76 -13.44 -8.45
N LEU A 184 -32.46 -13.59 -8.73
CA LEU A 184 -31.83 -13.13 -9.96
C LEU A 184 -32.09 -14.05 -11.17
N GLY A 185 -32.75 -15.20 -10.97
CA GLY A 185 -33.15 -16.11 -12.03
C GLY A 185 -32.44 -17.46 -12.07
N ALA A 186 -31.52 -17.75 -11.14
CA ALA A 186 -30.88 -19.06 -11.07
C ALA A 186 -31.90 -20.15 -10.69
N ARG A 187 -31.91 -21.25 -11.45
CA ARG A 187 -32.83 -22.39 -11.26
C ARG A 187 -32.23 -23.46 -10.37
N GLU A 188 -30.92 -23.67 -10.47
CA GLU A 188 -30.18 -24.62 -9.66
C GLU A 188 -29.08 -23.90 -8.88
N LEU A 189 -28.86 -24.29 -7.63
CA LEU A 189 -27.97 -23.63 -6.70
C LEU A 189 -27.06 -24.68 -6.05
N TYR A 190 -25.75 -24.49 -6.19
CA TYR A 190 -24.75 -25.42 -5.71
C TYR A 190 -23.73 -24.70 -4.82
N ASP A 191 -23.30 -25.38 -3.76
CA ASP A 191 -22.23 -24.90 -2.88
C ASP A 191 -20.85 -25.27 -3.44
N TYR A 192 -20.03 -24.27 -3.74
CA TYR A 192 -18.66 -24.49 -4.25
C TYR A 192 -17.75 -25.21 -3.25
N ARG A 193 -18.11 -25.25 -1.96
CA ARG A 193 -17.36 -25.94 -0.89
C ARG A 193 -17.69 -27.42 -0.81
N ALA A 194 -18.80 -27.86 -1.39
CA ALA A 194 -19.14 -29.27 -1.47
C ALA A 194 -18.08 -29.97 -2.33
N ALA A 195 -17.36 -30.95 -1.77
CA ALA A 195 -16.23 -31.58 -2.45
C ALA A 195 -16.60 -32.23 -3.79
N ASP A 196 -17.89 -32.56 -3.97
CA ASP A 196 -18.49 -33.30 -5.06
C ASP A 196 -19.44 -32.45 -5.94
N TRP A 197 -19.43 -31.12 -5.85
CA TRP A 197 -20.28 -30.27 -6.70
C TRP A 197 -20.07 -30.57 -8.19
N ASP A 198 -18.84 -30.86 -8.62
CA ASP A 198 -18.49 -31.17 -10.01
C ASP A 198 -18.94 -32.58 -10.43
N VAL A 199 -19.40 -33.40 -9.49
CA VAL A 199 -20.05 -34.70 -9.75
C VAL A 199 -21.57 -34.52 -9.85
N GLN A 200 -22.15 -33.65 -9.03
CA GLN A 200 -23.59 -33.37 -9.01
C GLN A 200 -24.06 -32.61 -10.26
N ILE A 201 -23.24 -31.68 -10.76
CA ILE A 201 -23.53 -30.93 -11.97
C ILE A 201 -22.91 -31.67 -13.17
N LYS A 202 -23.73 -32.04 -14.16
CA LYS A 202 -23.26 -32.68 -15.40
C LYS A 202 -23.99 -32.16 -16.63
N ASN A 203 -23.35 -32.29 -17.79
CA ASN A 203 -23.92 -32.00 -19.11
C ASN A 203 -24.44 -30.56 -19.25
N VAL A 204 -23.69 -29.56 -18.74
CA VAL A 204 -24.01 -28.16 -19.05
C VAL A 204 -23.54 -27.82 -20.46
N ASP A 205 -24.33 -27.00 -21.16
CA ASP A 205 -24.01 -26.50 -22.49
C ASP A 205 -22.82 -25.55 -22.47
N VAL A 206 -22.81 -24.69 -21.46
CA VAL A 206 -21.84 -23.61 -21.29
C VAL A 206 -21.39 -23.54 -19.84
N VAL A 207 -20.10 -23.34 -19.61
CA VAL A 207 -19.55 -22.85 -18.34
C VAL A 207 -19.10 -21.41 -18.57
N LEU A 208 -19.62 -20.49 -17.75
CA LEU A 208 -19.11 -19.13 -17.62
C LEU A 208 -18.38 -19.02 -16.28
N ASP A 209 -17.06 -18.89 -16.35
CA ASP A 209 -16.19 -18.91 -15.18
C ASP A 209 -15.61 -17.52 -14.87
N THR A 210 -15.75 -17.11 -13.61
CA THR A 210 -15.18 -15.85 -13.08
C THR A 210 -14.17 -16.10 -11.96
N VAL A 211 -13.83 -17.37 -11.67
CA VAL A 211 -13.04 -17.77 -10.49
C VAL A 211 -11.65 -18.27 -10.88
N GLY A 212 -11.53 -19.07 -11.94
CA GLY A 212 -10.26 -19.66 -12.36
C GLY A 212 -9.77 -20.80 -11.45
N GLY A 213 -8.48 -21.12 -11.58
CA GLY A 213 -7.79 -22.12 -10.74
C GLY A 213 -8.49 -23.48 -10.70
N ASP A 214 -8.52 -24.10 -9.52
CA ASP A 214 -9.10 -25.43 -9.31
C ASP A 214 -10.59 -25.50 -9.68
N VAL A 215 -11.34 -24.41 -9.53
CA VAL A 215 -12.77 -24.35 -9.90
C VAL A 215 -12.91 -24.47 -11.42
N LEU A 216 -12.10 -23.72 -12.18
CA LEU A 216 -12.09 -23.82 -13.64
C LEU A 216 -11.65 -25.21 -14.09
N THR A 217 -10.60 -25.79 -13.50
CA THR A 217 -10.15 -27.16 -13.81
C THR A 217 -11.25 -28.18 -13.55
N LYS A 218 -11.98 -28.09 -12.43
CA LYS A 218 -13.12 -28.96 -12.15
C LYS A 218 -14.30 -28.75 -13.11
N ALA A 219 -14.53 -27.52 -13.59
CA ALA A 219 -15.64 -27.23 -14.49
C ALA A 219 -15.54 -27.96 -15.84
N TRP A 220 -14.35 -28.40 -16.26
CA TRP A 220 -14.17 -29.28 -17.42
C TRP A 220 -14.87 -30.63 -17.28
N ASN A 221 -15.05 -31.12 -16.05
CA ASN A 221 -15.76 -32.38 -15.78
C ASN A 221 -17.29 -32.24 -15.84
N VAL A 222 -17.79 -31.00 -15.94
CA VAL A 222 -19.20 -30.65 -15.84
C VAL A 222 -19.78 -30.29 -17.20
N VAL A 223 -18.99 -29.66 -18.06
CA VAL A 223 -19.38 -29.30 -19.43
C VAL A 223 -19.65 -30.53 -20.28
N ARG A 224 -20.66 -30.47 -21.17
CA ARG A 224 -20.90 -31.54 -22.14
C ARG A 224 -19.72 -31.70 -23.10
N SER A 225 -19.62 -32.87 -23.72
CA SER A 225 -18.44 -33.27 -24.51
C SER A 225 -18.12 -32.34 -25.69
N ASP A 226 -19.09 -31.59 -26.21
CA ASP A 226 -18.96 -30.59 -27.26
C ASP A 226 -19.38 -29.17 -26.81
N GLY A 227 -19.36 -28.93 -25.49
CA GLY A 227 -19.79 -27.67 -24.88
C GLY A 227 -18.73 -26.57 -24.96
N VAL A 228 -19.06 -25.45 -24.31
CA VAL A 228 -18.22 -24.26 -24.33
C VAL A 228 -17.83 -23.85 -22.92
N ILE A 229 -16.56 -23.53 -22.71
CA ILE A 229 -16.08 -22.89 -21.49
C ILE A 229 -15.60 -21.50 -21.87
N VAL A 230 -16.14 -20.48 -21.22
CA VAL A 230 -15.65 -19.10 -21.31
C VAL A 230 -15.22 -18.68 -19.92
N THR A 231 -13.99 -18.21 -19.78
CA THR A 231 -13.47 -17.71 -18.50
C THR A 231 -12.95 -16.29 -18.66
N VAL A 232 -13.22 -15.48 -17.64
CA VAL A 232 -12.72 -14.10 -17.47
C VAL A 232 -11.96 -13.98 -16.15
N ALA A 233 -11.45 -15.11 -15.64
CA ALA A 233 -10.77 -15.17 -14.36
C ALA A 233 -9.45 -14.38 -14.36
N ASP A 234 -9.17 -13.76 -13.22
CA ASP A 234 -7.92 -13.10 -12.90
C ASP A 234 -7.27 -13.76 -11.66
N PRO A 235 -6.03 -14.28 -11.74
CA PRO A 235 -5.12 -14.23 -12.89
C PRO A 235 -5.60 -15.07 -14.09
N PRO A 236 -5.27 -14.66 -15.33
CA PRO A 236 -5.68 -15.37 -16.53
C PRO A 236 -5.09 -16.78 -16.59
N PRO A 237 -5.82 -17.78 -17.11
CA PRO A 237 -5.29 -19.13 -17.24
C PRO A 237 -4.08 -19.17 -18.18
N PRO A 238 -3.19 -20.18 -18.08
CA PRO A 238 -1.97 -20.26 -18.90
C PRO A 238 -2.25 -20.18 -20.42
N TRP A 239 -3.37 -20.76 -20.84
CA TRP A 239 -3.83 -20.82 -22.23
C TRP A 239 -4.54 -19.56 -22.73
N ALA A 240 -4.79 -18.56 -21.87
CA ALA A 240 -5.33 -17.27 -22.27
C ALA A 240 -4.49 -16.63 -23.37
N PHE A 241 -5.13 -15.79 -24.20
CA PHE A 241 -4.49 -15.10 -25.33
C PHE A 241 -3.85 -16.05 -26.36
N GLY A 242 -4.34 -17.30 -26.45
CA GLY A 242 -3.86 -18.28 -27.43
C GLY A 242 -2.45 -18.79 -27.19
N ARG A 243 -1.89 -18.62 -25.98
CA ARG A 243 -0.51 -19.00 -25.65
C ARG A 243 -0.26 -20.52 -25.70
N CYS A 244 -1.24 -21.31 -25.29
CA CYS A 244 -1.22 -22.77 -25.37
C CYS A 244 -2.66 -23.32 -25.39
N GLN A 245 -2.80 -24.64 -25.54
CA GLN A 245 -4.09 -25.30 -25.36
C GLN A 245 -4.33 -25.61 -23.87
N PRO A 246 -5.58 -25.59 -23.38
CA PRO A 246 -5.91 -26.06 -22.03
C PRO A 246 -5.46 -27.51 -21.84
N ALA A 247 -4.86 -27.84 -20.69
CA ALA A 247 -4.38 -29.20 -20.44
C ALA A 247 -5.53 -30.23 -20.46
N GLU A 248 -6.70 -29.82 -19.96
CA GLU A 248 -7.94 -30.59 -19.91
C GLU A 248 -8.50 -30.88 -21.31
N SER A 249 -8.17 -30.08 -22.32
CA SER A 249 -8.64 -30.29 -23.70
C SER A 249 -8.19 -31.63 -24.28
N ALA A 250 -7.11 -32.24 -23.77
CA ALA A 250 -6.67 -33.58 -24.16
C ALA A 250 -7.72 -34.65 -23.84
N ALA A 251 -8.40 -34.52 -22.69
CA ALA A 251 -9.51 -35.40 -22.30
C ALA A 251 -10.86 -34.95 -22.89
N HIS A 252 -10.95 -33.68 -23.30
CA HIS A 252 -12.18 -33.04 -23.81
C HIS A 252 -11.96 -32.39 -25.19
N PRO A 253 -11.59 -33.17 -26.24
CA PRO A 253 -11.08 -32.61 -27.51
C PRO A 253 -12.11 -31.84 -28.35
N LYS A 254 -13.40 -31.93 -28.02
CA LYS A 254 -14.48 -31.22 -28.71
C LYS A 254 -15.01 -30.02 -27.90
N VAL A 255 -14.54 -29.82 -26.67
CA VAL A 255 -14.91 -28.65 -25.87
C VAL A 255 -14.16 -27.44 -26.38
N ARG A 256 -14.88 -26.35 -26.60
CA ARG A 256 -14.28 -25.07 -26.97
C ARG A 256 -14.05 -24.23 -25.73
N ALA A 257 -12.80 -23.86 -25.48
CA ALA A 257 -12.43 -22.93 -24.41
C ALA A 257 -12.11 -21.54 -24.99
N ALA A 258 -12.54 -20.50 -24.29
CA ALA A 258 -12.24 -19.11 -24.63
C ALA A 258 -11.90 -18.31 -23.38
N TYR A 259 -10.94 -17.40 -23.53
CA TYR A 259 -10.65 -16.31 -22.61
C TYR A 259 -10.69 -15.03 -23.41
N PHE A 260 -11.27 -13.97 -22.86
CA PHE A 260 -11.35 -12.68 -23.52
C PHE A 260 -11.27 -11.54 -22.50
N VAL A 261 -10.98 -10.35 -23.00
CA VAL A 261 -11.08 -9.08 -22.26
C VAL A 261 -12.19 -8.29 -22.94
N VAL A 262 -13.13 -7.78 -22.14
CA VAL A 262 -14.33 -7.10 -22.61
C VAL A 262 -14.00 -5.80 -23.36
N SER A 263 -14.80 -5.49 -24.40
CA SER A 263 -14.74 -4.22 -25.13
C SER A 263 -15.94 -3.32 -24.82
N PRO A 264 -15.80 -1.97 -24.90
CA PRO A 264 -16.94 -1.08 -24.79
C PRO A 264 -18.02 -1.35 -25.87
N SER A 265 -19.29 -1.22 -25.48
CA SER A 265 -20.42 -1.22 -26.43
C SER A 265 -21.55 -0.33 -25.90
N PRO A 266 -21.77 0.85 -26.51
CA PRO A 266 -22.82 1.77 -26.07
C PRO A 266 -24.21 1.17 -26.34
N GLU A 267 -24.35 0.32 -27.35
CA GLU A 267 -25.63 -0.32 -27.68
C GLU A 267 -26.05 -1.31 -26.61
N ARG A 268 -25.13 -2.15 -26.12
CA ARG A 268 -25.38 -3.11 -25.04
C ARG A 268 -25.66 -2.40 -23.73
N LEU A 269 -24.92 -1.34 -23.41
CA LEU A 269 -25.19 -0.52 -22.22
C LEU A 269 -26.55 0.19 -22.32
N ALA A 270 -26.92 0.72 -23.49
CA ALA A 270 -28.22 1.35 -23.70
C ALA A 270 -29.38 0.35 -23.58
N GLU A 271 -29.19 -0.90 -24.03
CA GLU A 271 -30.19 -1.96 -23.81
C GLU A 271 -30.27 -2.38 -22.34
N ALA A 272 -29.13 -2.59 -21.68
CA ALA A 272 -29.12 -2.89 -20.24
C ALA A 272 -29.79 -1.78 -19.41
N SER A 273 -29.58 -0.52 -19.78
CA SER A 273 -30.26 0.66 -19.22
C SER A 273 -31.78 0.53 -19.34
N ARG A 274 -32.30 0.18 -20.53
CA ARG A 274 -33.74 -0.07 -20.72
C ARG A 274 -34.24 -1.26 -19.89
N MET A 275 -33.47 -2.33 -19.78
CA MET A 275 -33.84 -3.51 -18.98
C MET A 275 -33.91 -3.20 -17.48
N LEU A 276 -33.00 -2.37 -16.97
CA LEU A 276 -33.01 -1.88 -15.58
C LEU A 276 -34.25 -1.01 -15.32
N ASP A 277 -34.53 -0.06 -16.20
CA ASP A 277 -35.71 0.81 -16.09
C ASP A 277 -37.04 0.03 -16.20
N ALA A 278 -37.05 -1.06 -16.98
CA ALA A 278 -38.18 -1.99 -17.07
C ALA A 278 -38.27 -2.96 -15.88
N GLY A 279 -37.28 -3.00 -14.98
CA GLY A 279 -37.20 -3.94 -13.86
C GLY A 279 -36.93 -5.39 -14.26
N LEU A 280 -36.48 -5.64 -15.50
CA LEU A 280 -36.12 -6.97 -16.00
C LEU A 280 -34.75 -7.44 -15.48
N VAL A 281 -33.86 -6.49 -15.19
CA VAL A 281 -32.57 -6.72 -14.53
C VAL A 281 -32.56 -5.85 -13.29
N LYS A 282 -32.12 -6.40 -12.16
CA LYS A 282 -31.93 -5.68 -10.90
C LYS A 282 -30.52 -5.07 -10.85
N PRO A 283 -30.36 -3.88 -10.23
CA PRO A 283 -29.04 -3.32 -9.95
C PRO A 283 -28.26 -4.23 -9.00
N LEU A 284 -26.93 -4.11 -9.04
CA LEU A 284 -26.07 -4.74 -8.05
C LEU A 284 -26.11 -3.94 -6.73
N PRO A 285 -26.06 -4.59 -5.56
CA PRO A 285 -25.87 -3.87 -4.31
C PRO A 285 -24.51 -3.16 -4.37
N VAL A 286 -24.46 -1.87 -4.03
CA VAL A 286 -23.22 -1.08 -4.04
C VAL A 286 -22.90 -0.53 -2.66
N MET A 287 -21.62 -0.48 -2.33
CA MET A 287 -21.13 0.25 -1.17
C MET A 287 -20.51 1.57 -1.63
N GLY A 288 -21.17 2.67 -1.30
CA GLY A 288 -20.69 4.01 -1.58
C GLY A 288 -19.58 4.43 -0.61
N PHE A 289 -18.46 4.92 -1.15
CA PHE A 289 -17.36 5.51 -0.40
C PHE A 289 -17.14 6.97 -0.85
N PRO A 290 -17.15 7.97 0.05
CA PRO A 290 -16.79 9.32 -0.37
C PRO A 290 -15.34 9.34 -0.91
N PHE A 291 -15.00 10.30 -1.76
CA PHE A 291 -13.63 10.49 -2.27
C PHE A 291 -12.55 10.42 -1.16
N SER A 292 -12.81 11.02 0.01
CA SER A 292 -11.88 11.01 1.15
C SER A 292 -11.59 9.61 1.71
N ALA A 293 -12.44 8.62 1.39
CA ALA A 293 -12.32 7.23 1.77
C ALA A 293 -11.87 6.33 0.60
N ALA A 294 -11.33 6.88 -0.50
CA ALA A 294 -10.96 6.03 -1.64
C ALA A 294 -9.89 4.99 -1.29
N ILE A 295 -8.95 5.30 -0.39
CA ILE A 295 -7.97 4.31 0.09
C ILE A 295 -8.67 3.13 0.77
N GLU A 296 -9.72 3.39 1.55
CA GLU A 296 -10.54 2.34 2.18
C GLU A 296 -11.31 1.54 1.13
N ALA A 297 -11.94 2.21 0.16
CA ALA A 297 -12.66 1.58 -0.95
C ALA A 297 -11.75 0.63 -1.73
N TRP A 298 -10.53 1.07 -2.04
CA TRP A 298 -9.53 0.25 -2.71
C TRP A 298 -8.99 -0.88 -1.83
N THR A 299 -8.78 -0.63 -0.53
CA THR A 299 -8.35 -1.66 0.41
C THR A 299 -9.39 -2.78 0.45
N LYS A 300 -10.68 -2.41 0.52
CA LYS A 300 -11.79 -3.34 0.50
C LYS A 300 -11.94 -4.06 -0.84
N ALA A 301 -11.84 -3.34 -1.96
CA ALA A 301 -11.90 -3.94 -3.29
C ALA A 301 -10.75 -4.94 -3.54
N ARG A 302 -9.55 -4.64 -3.05
CA ARG A 302 -8.37 -5.53 -3.11
C ARG A 302 -8.43 -6.68 -2.13
N ALA A 303 -9.09 -6.50 -0.99
CA ALA A 303 -9.26 -7.55 0.00
C ALA A 303 -10.05 -8.75 -0.55
N ARG A 304 -10.69 -8.63 -1.73
CA ARG A 304 -11.47 -9.66 -2.47
C ARG A 304 -11.93 -10.72 -1.47
N ASP A 305 -12.94 -10.41 -0.66
CA ASP A 305 -13.50 -11.35 0.33
C ASP A 305 -13.86 -12.65 -0.40
N ARG A 306 -12.96 -13.64 -0.37
CA ARG A 306 -13.23 -15.02 -0.80
C ARG A 306 -13.91 -15.79 0.35
N GLY A 307 -14.58 -15.05 1.23
CA GLY A 307 -15.30 -15.51 2.41
C GLY A 307 -16.81 -15.49 2.21
N ASP A 308 -17.56 -15.68 3.30
CA ASP A 308 -19.02 -15.90 3.29
C ASP A 308 -19.87 -14.71 2.85
N SER A 309 -19.34 -13.48 2.77
CA SER A 309 -20.11 -12.28 2.45
C SER A 309 -20.32 -12.09 0.93
N PRO A 310 -21.46 -11.55 0.47
CA PRO A 310 -21.60 -11.12 -0.92
C PRO A 310 -20.49 -10.12 -1.26
N SER A 311 -19.81 -10.31 -2.40
CA SER A 311 -18.87 -9.32 -2.92
C SER A 311 -19.66 -8.12 -3.43
N ILE A 312 -19.84 -7.12 -2.59
CA ILE A 312 -20.54 -5.87 -2.91
C ILE A 312 -19.54 -4.97 -3.66
N PRO A 313 -19.78 -4.62 -4.94
CA PRO A 313 -19.00 -3.60 -5.64
C PRO A 313 -18.85 -2.31 -4.83
N SER A 314 -17.64 -1.74 -4.83
CA SER A 314 -17.37 -0.44 -4.20
C SER A 314 -17.47 0.66 -5.25
N ALA A 315 -18.23 1.71 -4.95
CA ALA A 315 -18.39 2.88 -5.83
C ALA A 315 -17.99 4.15 -5.07
N LEU A 316 -17.32 5.11 -5.74
CA LEU A 316 -16.87 6.36 -5.13
C LEU A 316 -17.77 7.55 -5.49
N PRO A 317 -18.76 7.97 -4.67
CA PRO A 317 -19.51 9.21 -4.87
C PRO A 317 -18.66 10.50 -4.77
N TYR A 318 -18.87 11.41 -5.73
CA TYR A 318 -18.18 12.70 -5.85
C TYR A 318 -19.04 13.95 -5.55
N ASN A 319 -20.33 13.79 -5.19
CA ASN A 319 -21.19 14.94 -4.86
C ASN A 319 -21.19 15.27 -3.36
N GLY A 320 -20.77 16.50 -3.04
CA GLY A 320 -20.90 17.09 -1.71
C GLY A 320 -22.29 17.68 -1.47
N TYR A 321 -22.82 17.45 -0.26
CA TYR A 321 -23.56 18.37 0.64
C TYR A 321 -24.57 17.58 1.49
N LEU A 322 -24.24 17.35 2.77
CA LEU A 322 -25.07 17.61 3.97
C LEU A 322 -24.38 17.10 5.26
N SER A 323 -23.69 18.02 5.93
CA SER A 323 -23.72 18.33 7.37
C SER A 323 -23.72 17.21 8.45
N CYS A 324 -22.54 17.10 9.10
CA CYS A 324 -22.27 17.14 10.57
C CYS A 324 -22.67 15.98 11.50
N SER A 325 -21.67 15.30 12.11
CA SER A 325 -21.25 15.66 13.49
C SER A 325 -19.97 14.95 13.98
N ARG A 326 -19.02 15.79 14.44
CA ARG A 326 -18.06 15.64 15.55
C ARG A 326 -17.08 14.46 15.55
N TYR A 327 -15.90 14.69 14.97
CA TYR A 327 -14.61 14.55 15.68
C TYR A 327 -13.70 15.74 15.34
N SER A 328 -13.18 16.35 16.41
CA SER A 328 -12.28 17.53 16.50
C SER A 328 -11.05 17.41 15.58
N THR A 329 -10.98 18.16 14.47
CA THR A 329 -10.37 19.51 14.27
C THR A 329 -8.84 19.60 14.32
N ILE A 330 -8.21 19.55 13.13
CA ILE A 330 -7.26 20.58 12.68
C ILE A 330 -7.68 20.95 11.23
N PRO A 331 -7.99 22.22 10.91
CA PRO A 331 -8.51 22.62 9.60
C PRO A 331 -7.40 22.77 8.54
N PHE A 332 -7.65 22.26 7.31
CA PHE A 332 -6.90 22.64 6.11
C PHE A 332 -7.52 23.90 5.50
N ASP A 333 -7.22 25.06 6.08
CA ASP A 333 -7.77 26.36 5.67
C ASP A 333 -6.91 27.13 4.66
N LYS A 334 -5.80 26.54 4.15
CA LYS A 334 -4.92 27.25 3.21
C LYS A 334 -5.05 26.70 1.78
N PRO A 335 -5.36 27.56 0.79
CA PRO A 335 -5.35 27.16 -0.62
C PRO A 335 -3.94 26.70 -1.03
N ILE A 336 -3.85 25.71 -1.92
CA ILE A 336 -2.57 25.24 -2.49
C ILE A 336 -1.95 26.39 -3.28
N GLN A 337 -0.76 26.84 -2.87
CA GLN A 337 -0.08 27.99 -3.46
C GLN A 337 1.01 27.61 -4.46
N TYR A 338 1.56 26.39 -4.37
CA TYR A 338 2.72 25.95 -5.14
C TYR A 338 2.39 24.71 -5.98
N ALA A 339 3.04 24.58 -7.14
CA ALA A 339 2.96 23.40 -8.00
C ALA A 339 3.50 22.18 -7.25
N TRP A 340 2.82 21.04 -7.41
CA TRP A 340 3.22 19.80 -6.74
C TRP A 340 4.58 19.32 -7.27
N VAL A 341 5.48 19.01 -6.33
CA VAL A 341 6.75 18.35 -6.60
C VAL A 341 6.70 17.03 -5.84
N ASP A 342 6.84 15.92 -6.57
CA ASP A 342 6.80 14.59 -5.95
C ASP A 342 8.06 14.33 -5.12
N GLY A 343 7.93 13.58 -4.04
CA GLY A 343 9.07 13.19 -3.20
C GLY A 343 9.66 14.29 -2.32
N VAL A 344 9.04 15.47 -2.18
CA VAL A 344 9.53 16.56 -1.31
C VAL A 344 8.56 16.93 -0.18
N GLU A 345 9.07 17.64 0.82
CA GLU A 345 8.31 18.24 1.90
C GLU A 345 7.27 19.22 1.39
N ARG A 346 6.21 19.38 2.18
CA ARG A 346 5.07 20.21 1.80
C ARG A 346 5.47 21.67 1.66
N LEU A 347 5.39 22.18 0.44
CA LEU A 347 5.77 23.56 0.10
C LEU A 347 4.92 24.60 0.84
N GLU A 348 3.67 24.30 1.17
CA GLU A 348 2.78 25.20 1.92
C GLU A 348 3.21 25.40 3.37
N LYS A 349 4.07 24.52 3.89
CA LYS A 349 4.64 24.68 5.25
C LYS A 349 5.86 25.59 5.27
N TYR A 350 6.28 26.14 4.13
CA TYR A 350 7.27 27.21 4.10
C TYR A 350 6.59 28.55 4.38
N GLU A 351 6.24 28.76 5.64
CA GLU A 351 5.60 29.98 6.14
C GLU A 351 6.16 30.34 7.52
N PRO A 352 5.93 31.55 8.06
CA PRO A 352 6.35 31.89 9.42
C PRO A 352 5.92 30.83 10.44
N GLY A 353 6.88 30.26 11.19
CA GLY A 353 6.67 29.13 12.10
C GLY A 353 6.94 27.74 11.49
N GLY A 354 7.07 27.65 10.17
CA GLY A 354 7.20 26.43 9.38
C GLY A 354 8.64 26.07 9.02
N TYR A 355 8.88 25.50 7.83
CA TYR A 355 10.20 25.02 7.37
C TYR A 355 11.17 26.17 7.03
N HIS A 356 12.48 25.92 7.08
CA HIS A 356 13.50 26.86 6.62
C HIS A 356 13.94 26.54 5.18
N PRO A 357 13.93 27.50 4.23
CA PRO A 357 14.42 27.25 2.88
C PRO A 357 15.94 27.03 2.90
N VAL A 358 16.38 25.81 2.61
CA VAL A 358 17.79 25.43 2.51
C VAL A 358 18.16 25.25 1.03
N VAL A 359 19.36 25.67 0.65
CA VAL A 359 19.87 25.62 -0.72
C VAL A 359 21.14 24.76 -0.76
N ILE A 360 21.30 23.97 -1.82
CA ILE A 360 22.54 23.23 -2.09
C ILE A 360 23.72 24.22 -2.19
N ASP A 361 24.88 23.82 -1.69
CA ASP A 361 26.10 24.63 -1.57
C ASP A 361 26.04 25.81 -0.60
N ASP A 362 24.90 26.05 0.07
CA ASP A 362 24.83 27.04 1.14
C ASP A 362 25.54 26.56 2.41
N PHE A 363 25.90 27.50 3.29
CA PHE A 363 26.60 27.23 4.55
C PHE A 363 25.68 27.44 5.75
N LEU A 364 25.24 26.34 6.37
CA LEU A 364 24.58 26.40 7.67
C LEU A 364 25.62 26.48 8.79
N GLY A 365 25.35 27.31 9.82
CA GLY A 365 26.26 27.50 10.95
C GLY A 365 27.62 28.13 10.58
N GLY A 366 27.80 28.56 9.32
CA GLY A 366 29.01 29.19 8.79
C GLY A 366 30.12 28.24 8.34
N HIS A 367 29.99 26.93 8.56
CA HIS A 367 31.01 25.94 8.17
C HIS A 367 30.46 24.58 7.73
N TYR A 368 29.14 24.41 7.70
CA TYR A 368 28.50 23.21 7.15
C TYR A 368 27.98 23.49 5.74
N ARG A 369 28.75 23.09 4.73
CA ARG A 369 28.32 23.20 3.34
C ARG A 369 27.25 22.15 3.05
N ILE A 370 26.07 22.58 2.63
CA ILE A 370 24.99 21.66 2.23
C ILE A 370 25.37 20.96 0.93
N VAL A 371 25.33 19.64 0.96
CA VAL A 371 25.71 18.79 -0.17
C VAL A 371 24.47 18.21 -0.83
N ASP A 372 23.56 17.65 -0.04
CA ASP A 372 22.32 17.04 -0.55
C ASP A 372 21.28 16.94 0.56
N LYS A 373 20.13 16.33 0.31
CA LYS A 373 19.06 16.11 1.28
C LYS A 373 18.91 14.63 1.61
N LEU A 374 18.78 14.29 2.88
CA LEU A 374 18.60 12.90 3.33
C LEU A 374 17.14 12.54 3.58
N GLY A 375 16.28 13.53 3.81
CA GLY A 375 14.85 13.28 4.03
C GLY A 375 14.12 14.45 4.66
N TYR A 376 12.86 14.22 5.00
CA TYR A 376 12.01 15.19 5.68
C TYR A 376 10.90 14.47 6.46
N GLY A 377 10.35 15.16 7.46
CA GLY A 377 9.22 14.73 8.25
C GLY A 377 8.25 15.88 8.50
N GLY A 378 7.19 15.63 9.28
CA GLY A 378 6.15 16.62 9.55
C GLY A 378 6.63 17.93 10.21
N TYR A 379 7.81 17.90 10.86
CA TYR A 379 8.33 18.95 11.73
C TYR A 379 9.81 19.32 11.46
N SER A 380 10.47 18.70 10.50
CA SER A 380 11.87 18.99 10.18
C SER A 380 12.26 18.50 8.78
N THR A 381 13.31 19.07 8.21
CA THR A 381 14.04 18.54 7.04
C THR A 381 15.43 18.07 7.47
N VAL A 382 15.98 17.05 6.82
CA VAL A 382 17.31 16.49 7.14
C VAL A 382 18.21 16.61 5.93
N TRP A 383 19.34 17.28 6.10
CA TRP A 383 20.27 17.62 5.03
C TRP A 383 21.62 16.94 5.24
N LEU A 384 22.22 16.43 4.17
CA LEU A 384 23.61 16.01 4.15
C LEU A 384 24.47 17.27 3.98
N ALA A 385 25.45 17.43 4.85
CA ALA A 385 26.40 18.53 4.78
C ALA A 385 27.83 18.05 4.99
N ARG A 386 28.78 18.79 4.42
CA ARG A 386 30.21 18.64 4.68
C ARG A 386 30.62 19.63 5.77
N ASP A 387 31.18 19.12 6.85
CA ASP A 387 31.84 19.92 7.88
C ASP A 387 33.24 20.29 7.37
N ASP A 388 33.41 21.53 6.91
CA ASP A 388 34.67 21.99 6.32
C ASP A 388 35.80 22.14 7.37
N ARG A 389 35.46 22.17 8.67
CA ARG A 389 36.48 22.26 9.74
C ARG A 389 37.05 20.89 10.07
N LEU A 390 36.21 19.86 10.08
CA LEU A 390 36.60 18.52 10.46
C LEU A 390 36.78 17.57 9.26
N ALA A 391 36.48 18.04 8.05
CA ALA A 391 36.53 17.26 6.82
C ALA A 391 35.77 15.92 6.98
N ARG A 392 34.50 16.00 7.38
CA ARG A 392 33.60 14.85 7.52
C ARG A 392 32.18 15.17 7.04
N TYR A 393 31.40 14.17 6.69
CA TYR A 393 29.98 14.35 6.40
C TYR A 393 29.15 14.29 7.68
N VAL A 394 28.11 15.13 7.73
CA VAL A 394 27.16 15.21 8.84
C VAL A 394 25.74 15.29 8.29
N ALA A 395 24.78 14.82 9.08
CA ALA A 395 23.37 15.10 8.87
C ALA A 395 22.95 16.32 9.71
N ILE A 396 22.28 17.29 9.10
CA ILE A 396 21.74 18.46 9.77
C ILE A 396 20.22 18.37 9.74
N LYS A 397 19.62 18.09 10.90
CA LYS A 397 18.17 18.15 11.10
C LYS A 397 17.78 19.59 11.37
N VAL A 398 17.12 20.23 10.41
CA VAL A 398 16.60 21.59 10.49
C VAL A 398 15.13 21.53 10.90
N ASN A 399 14.84 21.96 12.13
CA ASN A 399 13.47 21.93 12.66
C ASN A 399 12.63 23.11 12.13
N ILE A 400 11.30 22.95 12.15
CA ILE A 400 10.39 24.08 11.95
C ILE A 400 10.55 25.12 13.06
N SER A 401 10.14 26.37 12.83
CA SER A 401 10.23 27.46 13.81
C SER A 401 9.15 27.38 14.92
N ASN A 402 8.93 26.18 15.47
CA ASN A 402 8.07 25.92 16.63
C ASN A 402 8.86 25.14 17.69
N ALA A 403 9.20 25.82 18.79
CA ALA A 403 10.19 25.39 19.77
C ALA A 403 9.76 24.21 20.67
N ALA A 404 8.46 23.91 20.80
CA ALA A 404 7.99 22.95 21.81
C ALA A 404 8.36 21.48 21.47
N HIS A 405 8.32 21.10 20.19
CA HIS A 405 8.62 19.73 19.76
C HIS A 405 10.13 19.46 19.64
N SER A 406 10.90 20.40 19.09
CA SER A 406 12.35 20.24 18.89
C SER A 406 13.13 20.14 20.20
N GLN A 407 12.73 20.90 21.22
CA GLN A 407 13.39 20.85 22.53
C GLN A 407 13.17 19.54 23.28
N ARG A 408 12.01 18.89 23.09
CA ARG A 408 11.70 17.59 23.71
C ARG A 408 12.62 16.50 23.18
N GLU A 409 12.65 16.33 21.86
CA GLU A 409 13.45 15.29 21.21
C GLU A 409 14.94 15.43 21.55
N ALA A 410 15.49 16.64 21.37
CA ALA A 410 16.89 16.92 21.66
C ALA A 410 17.21 16.73 23.15
N GLY A 411 16.29 17.11 24.04
CA GLY A 411 16.42 16.88 25.48
C GLY A 411 16.52 15.40 25.85
N ILE A 412 15.69 14.55 25.23
CA ILE A 412 15.74 13.10 25.42
C ILE A 412 17.04 12.52 24.87
N ILE A 413 17.43 12.87 23.64
CA ILE A 413 18.68 12.40 23.04
C ILE A 413 19.89 12.77 23.92
N ARG A 414 19.96 14.02 24.41
CA ARG A 414 21.03 14.44 25.34
C ARG A 414 20.98 13.67 26.65
N ALA A 415 19.80 13.44 27.22
CA ALA A 415 19.64 12.65 28.44
C ALA A 415 20.12 11.20 28.26
N LEU A 416 19.89 10.62 27.08
CA LEU A 416 20.42 9.32 26.71
C LEU A 416 21.95 9.33 26.56
N SER A 417 22.56 10.42 26.08
CA SER A 417 24.02 10.53 25.91
C SER A 417 24.80 10.86 27.20
N LEU A 418 24.21 11.63 28.14
CA LEU A 418 24.90 12.14 29.34
C LEU A 418 25.08 11.12 30.47
N SER A 419 24.53 9.93 30.29
CA SER A 419 24.17 9.05 31.38
C SER A 419 25.22 7.92 31.44
N LYS A 420 25.80 7.60 32.62
CA LYS A 420 26.92 6.63 32.76
C LYS A 420 26.61 5.30 32.06
N PRO A 421 27.56 4.62 31.40
CA PRO A 421 27.29 3.38 30.67
C PRO A 421 26.54 2.36 31.55
N ALA A 422 25.49 1.76 30.99
CA ALA A 422 24.72 0.74 31.68
C ALA A 422 25.65 -0.43 32.03
N ARG A 423 25.80 -0.73 33.33
CA ARG A 423 26.73 -1.77 33.84
C ARG A 423 26.37 -3.19 33.39
N THR A 424 25.20 -3.38 32.79
CA THR A 424 24.61 -4.68 32.44
C THR A 424 24.98 -5.17 31.03
N LEU A 425 25.43 -4.31 30.11
CA LEU A 425 25.72 -4.69 28.72
C LEU A 425 27.23 -4.70 28.44
N LYS A 426 27.72 -5.76 27.76
CA LYS A 426 29.13 -5.90 27.36
C LYS A 426 29.54 -5.03 26.16
N MET A 427 28.56 -4.54 25.40
CA MET A 427 28.76 -3.68 24.22
C MET A 427 28.48 -2.21 24.57
N ASP A 428 29.13 -1.30 23.86
CA ASP A 428 28.90 0.14 23.98
C ASP A 428 27.52 0.50 23.41
N ALA A 429 26.47 0.36 24.21
CA ALA A 429 25.09 0.60 23.80
C ALA A 429 24.81 2.08 23.46
N HIS A 430 25.75 2.99 23.76
CA HIS A 430 25.63 4.40 23.40
C HIS A 430 25.54 4.61 21.88
N ASP A 431 26.10 3.69 21.09
CA ASP A 431 26.09 3.77 19.63
C ASP A 431 24.75 3.39 18.98
N THR A 432 23.80 2.87 19.77
CA THR A 432 22.48 2.38 19.32
C THR A 432 21.41 3.47 19.21
N VAL A 433 21.72 4.67 19.69
CA VAL A 433 20.88 5.87 19.59
C VAL A 433 21.70 6.99 18.95
N PRO A 434 21.06 7.98 18.31
CA PRO A 434 21.77 9.12 17.76
C PRO A 434 22.49 9.93 18.85
N THR A 435 23.55 10.62 18.45
CA THR A 435 24.23 11.62 19.28
C THR A 435 24.20 12.97 18.56
N ILE A 436 23.87 14.03 19.29
CA ILE A 436 23.96 15.41 18.79
C ILE A 436 25.43 15.84 18.88
N LEU A 437 26.05 16.07 17.73
CA LEU A 437 27.45 16.48 17.58
C LEU A 437 27.62 18.00 17.74
N ASP A 438 26.64 18.76 17.27
CA ASP A 438 26.59 20.23 17.38
C ASP A 438 25.12 20.69 17.37
N GLU A 439 24.87 21.88 17.93
CA GLU A 439 23.56 22.55 17.90
C GLU A 439 23.74 24.04 17.70
N PHE A 440 23.01 24.58 16.74
CA PHE A 440 22.99 26.01 16.46
C PHE A 440 21.62 26.43 15.94
N ASN A 441 21.38 27.73 15.88
CA ASN A 441 20.16 28.28 15.31
C ASN A 441 20.44 28.97 13.97
N VAL A 442 19.55 28.77 13.02
CA VAL A 442 19.54 29.49 11.75
C VAL A 442 18.40 30.49 11.76
N GLN A 443 18.72 31.76 11.47
CA GLN A 443 17.71 32.80 11.30
C GLN A 443 17.29 32.83 9.84
N GLY A 444 16.02 32.55 9.57
CA GLY A 444 15.46 32.52 8.24
C GLY A 444 14.21 33.38 8.07
N PRO A 445 13.65 33.43 6.86
CA PRO A 445 12.42 34.17 6.56
C PRO A 445 11.20 33.62 7.33
N ASN A 446 11.27 32.36 7.78
CA ASN A 446 10.20 31.68 8.49
C ASN A 446 10.39 31.61 10.01
N GLY A 447 11.37 32.32 10.54
CA GLY A 447 11.66 32.42 11.98
C GLY A 447 13.05 31.90 12.34
N THR A 448 13.21 31.52 13.61
CA THR A 448 14.44 30.92 14.13
C THR A 448 14.28 29.41 14.15
N HIS A 449 15.23 28.70 13.55
CA HIS A 449 15.19 27.25 13.38
C HIS A 449 16.35 26.62 14.13
N THR A 450 16.06 25.73 15.07
CA THR A 450 17.10 24.97 15.77
C THR A 450 17.56 23.83 14.87
N CYS A 451 18.87 23.76 14.66
CA CYS A 451 19.53 22.75 13.85
C CYS A 451 20.32 21.80 14.76
N HIS A 452 20.12 20.50 14.59
CA HIS A 452 20.91 19.48 15.27
C HIS A 452 21.81 18.77 14.25
N VAL A 453 23.10 18.77 14.53
CA VAL A 453 24.11 18.08 13.70
C VAL A 453 24.33 16.68 14.27
N MET A 454 24.27 15.68 13.41
CA MET A 454 24.29 14.26 13.77
C MET A 454 25.17 13.50 12.78
N ALA A 455 25.55 12.26 13.12
CA ALA A 455 26.19 11.38 12.16
C ALA A 455 25.21 11.05 11.03
N PRO A 456 25.64 11.07 9.75
CA PRO A 456 24.76 10.75 8.64
C PRO A 456 24.49 9.24 8.60
N ALA A 457 23.33 8.88 8.04
CA ALA A 457 22.90 7.51 7.85
C ALA A 457 22.60 7.26 6.38
N GLN A 458 22.66 5.99 5.98
CA GLN A 458 22.30 5.55 4.63
C GLN A 458 20.79 5.73 4.39
N GLU A 459 20.00 4.72 4.76
CA GLU A 459 18.55 4.72 4.62
C GLU A 459 17.94 3.89 5.76
N ASN A 460 16.63 3.97 5.91
CA ASN A 460 15.89 3.17 6.87
C ASN A 460 15.73 1.71 6.41
N LEU A 461 15.63 0.79 7.37
CA LEU A 461 15.51 -0.64 7.05
C LEU A 461 14.24 -1.01 6.26
N LYS A 462 13.18 -0.18 6.31
CA LYS A 462 11.94 -0.50 5.58
C LYS A 462 12.15 -0.43 4.08
N GLU A 463 12.86 0.58 3.59
CA GLU A 463 13.18 0.72 2.17
C GLU A 463 14.17 -0.37 1.74
N ALA A 464 15.17 -0.69 2.57
CA ALA A 464 16.11 -1.77 2.30
C ALA A 464 15.44 -3.16 2.17
N SER A 465 14.38 -3.42 2.95
CA SER A 465 13.70 -4.72 3.05
C SER A 465 12.43 -4.85 2.20
N PHE A 466 12.05 -3.81 1.45
CA PHE A 466 10.74 -3.65 0.80
C PHE A 466 10.27 -4.85 -0.06
N SER A 467 11.20 -5.61 -0.65
CA SER A 467 10.91 -6.87 -1.38
C SER A 467 11.99 -7.95 -1.19
N ARG A 468 12.81 -7.85 -0.15
CA ARG A 468 14.04 -8.65 0.02
C ARG A 468 14.25 -9.02 1.48
N LEU A 469 14.89 -10.17 1.71
CA LEU A 469 15.24 -10.64 3.05
C LEU A 469 16.71 -10.36 3.35
N PHE A 470 16.99 -10.02 4.60
CA PHE A 470 18.37 -9.97 5.10
C PHE A 470 18.94 -11.40 5.20
N PRO A 471 20.25 -11.60 4.92
CA PRO A 471 20.92 -12.85 5.20
C PRO A 471 20.72 -13.22 6.67
N ILE A 472 20.52 -14.50 6.99
CA ILE A 472 20.10 -14.93 8.33
C ILE A 472 21.04 -14.44 9.45
N GLN A 473 22.34 -14.43 9.16
CA GLN A 473 23.36 -13.95 10.10
C GLN A 473 23.15 -12.45 10.44
N VAL A 474 22.82 -11.67 9.41
CA VAL A 474 22.56 -10.22 9.51
C VAL A 474 21.22 -9.98 10.18
N ALA A 475 20.18 -10.73 9.81
CA ALA A 475 18.85 -10.62 10.41
C ALA A 475 18.90 -10.84 11.94
N ARG A 476 19.64 -11.86 12.39
CA ARG A 476 19.95 -12.13 13.79
C ARG A 476 20.66 -10.95 14.47
N ALA A 477 21.71 -10.43 13.84
CA ALA A 477 22.47 -9.30 14.38
C ALA A 477 21.63 -8.00 14.47
N LEU A 478 20.80 -7.72 13.45
CA LEU A 478 19.88 -6.58 13.44
C LEU A 478 18.86 -6.67 14.58
N ALA A 479 18.23 -7.85 14.77
CA ALA A 479 17.28 -8.08 15.84
C ALA A 479 17.94 -7.90 17.23
N ALA A 480 19.16 -8.43 17.42
CA ALA A 480 19.93 -8.24 18.64
C ALA A 480 20.24 -6.77 18.90
N LYS A 481 20.71 -6.03 17.87
CA LYS A 481 21.04 -4.61 17.99
C LYS A 481 19.81 -3.75 18.31
N MET A 482 18.66 -4.04 17.72
CA MET A 482 17.39 -3.39 18.06
C MET A 482 16.97 -3.65 19.50
N ALA A 483 17.07 -4.90 19.98
CA ALA A 483 16.74 -5.23 21.37
C ALA A 483 17.68 -4.51 22.37
N ILE A 484 18.97 -4.41 22.05
CA ILE A 484 19.92 -3.61 22.84
C ILE A 484 19.53 -2.12 22.84
N ALA A 485 19.12 -1.57 21.70
CA ALA A 485 18.69 -0.17 21.60
C ALA A 485 17.48 0.13 22.50
N VAL A 486 16.46 -0.75 22.48
CA VAL A 486 15.25 -0.58 23.28
C VAL A 486 15.54 -0.77 24.77
N GLU A 487 16.35 -1.76 25.16
CA GLU A 487 16.80 -1.89 26.55
C GLU A 487 17.56 -0.66 27.01
N TYR A 488 18.44 -0.12 26.16
CA TYR A 488 19.21 1.08 26.48
C TYR A 488 18.30 2.28 26.74
N ILE A 489 17.25 2.46 25.93
CA ILE A 489 16.26 3.53 26.13
C ILE A 489 15.46 3.30 27.42
N HIS A 490 15.00 2.07 27.65
CA HIS A 490 14.19 1.69 28.83
C HIS A 490 14.97 1.82 30.14
N SER A 491 16.23 1.37 30.17
CA SER A 491 17.11 1.46 31.35
C SER A 491 17.44 2.90 31.76
N ARG A 492 17.20 3.86 30.85
CA ARG A 492 17.32 5.31 31.09
C ARG A 492 16.00 5.96 31.49
N GLY A 493 14.93 5.18 31.62
CA GLY A 493 13.62 5.65 32.04
C GLY A 493 12.75 6.18 30.90
N PHE A 494 13.14 5.97 29.65
CA PHE A 494 12.39 6.44 28.49
C PHE A 494 11.70 5.30 27.75
N VAL A 495 10.62 5.65 27.05
CA VAL A 495 9.92 4.83 26.05
C VAL A 495 10.13 5.53 24.72
N HIS A 496 10.48 4.79 23.67
CA HIS A 496 10.63 5.36 22.32
C HIS A 496 9.27 5.74 21.74
N GLY A 497 8.26 4.86 21.88
CA GLY A 497 6.88 5.15 21.52
C GLY A 497 6.58 5.14 20.02
N ASP A 498 7.57 4.81 19.17
CA ASP A 498 7.41 4.75 17.71
C ASP A 498 8.40 3.82 17.01
N ILE A 499 8.50 2.59 17.52
CA ILE A 499 9.45 1.59 16.98
C ILE A 499 8.88 0.97 15.71
N HIS A 500 9.58 1.19 14.58
CA HIS A 500 9.32 0.51 13.33
C HIS A 500 10.49 0.68 12.34
N LEU A 501 10.57 -0.16 11.30
CA LEU A 501 11.72 -0.17 10.38
C LEU A 501 12.00 1.16 9.64
N ARG A 502 11.03 2.08 9.50
CA ARG A 502 11.32 3.42 8.94
C ARG A 502 12.15 4.32 9.88
N ASN A 503 12.18 3.99 11.17
CA ASN A 503 12.93 4.72 12.21
C ASN A 503 14.22 3.98 12.59
N VAL A 504 14.56 2.89 11.88
CA VAL A 504 15.78 2.11 12.12
C VAL A 504 16.76 2.41 11.00
N LEU A 505 17.86 3.08 11.34
CA LEU A 505 18.83 3.60 10.39
C LEU A 505 20.18 2.89 10.53
N VAL A 506 20.98 2.91 9.46
CA VAL A 506 22.32 2.32 9.42
C VAL A 506 23.35 3.42 9.16
N LYS A 507 24.38 3.49 10.00
CA LYS A 507 25.48 4.46 9.83
C LYS A 507 26.19 4.25 8.50
N LEU A 508 26.66 5.36 7.92
CA LEU A 508 27.58 5.30 6.79
C LEU A 508 28.96 4.78 7.25
N PRO A 509 29.68 4.03 6.39
CA PRO A 509 31.06 3.63 6.69
C PRO A 509 31.97 4.86 6.85
N SER A 510 32.98 4.79 7.72
CA SER A 510 33.91 5.92 7.93
C SER A 510 34.67 6.35 6.68
N ALA A 511 34.90 5.44 5.73
CA ALA A 511 35.49 5.75 4.43
C ALA A 511 34.67 6.74 3.59
N PHE A 512 33.42 7.00 3.99
CA PHE A 512 32.57 8.02 3.38
C PHE A 512 33.10 9.44 3.65
N ASP A 513 33.77 9.66 4.79
CA ASP A 513 34.35 10.95 5.15
C ASP A 513 35.56 11.33 4.28
N ASP A 514 36.18 10.35 3.61
CA ASP A 514 37.35 10.55 2.74
C ASP A 514 36.98 11.10 1.34
N LEU A 515 35.69 11.08 0.97
CA LEU A 515 35.23 11.58 -0.33
C LEU A 515 35.18 13.11 -0.33
N SER A 516 35.79 13.75 -1.34
CA SER A 516 35.46 15.15 -1.65
C SER A 516 34.00 15.26 -2.10
N VAL A 517 33.45 16.49 -2.12
CA VAL A 517 32.08 16.72 -2.62
C VAL A 517 31.95 16.28 -4.09
N ASP A 518 32.92 16.61 -4.93
CA ASP A 518 32.92 16.19 -6.34
C ASP A 518 32.97 14.66 -6.47
N GLN A 519 33.83 13.97 -5.69
CA GLN A 519 33.90 12.50 -5.70
C GLN A 519 32.62 11.85 -5.15
N PHE A 520 31.93 12.55 -4.26
CA PHE A 520 30.65 12.13 -3.74
C PHE A 520 29.57 12.22 -4.83
N SER A 521 29.46 13.36 -5.51
CA SER A 521 28.55 13.56 -6.64
C SER A 521 28.81 12.57 -7.78
N ASP A 522 30.09 12.33 -8.13
CA ASP A 522 30.47 11.33 -9.14
C ASP A 522 29.97 9.91 -8.79
N ARG A 523 29.88 9.60 -7.50
CA ARG A 523 29.53 8.26 -7.01
C ARG A 523 28.04 8.07 -6.77
N PHE A 524 27.36 9.08 -6.24
CA PHE A 524 25.98 8.99 -5.78
C PHE A 524 24.98 9.82 -6.60
N GLY A 525 25.48 10.63 -7.54
CA GLY A 525 24.70 11.57 -8.33
C GLY A 525 24.80 12.99 -7.80
N GLU A 526 24.56 13.95 -8.70
CA GLU A 526 24.35 15.34 -8.30
C GLU A 526 22.97 15.50 -7.64
N PRO A 527 22.80 16.46 -6.70
CA PRO A 527 21.52 16.70 -6.05
C PRO A 527 20.40 16.95 -7.06
N GLU A 528 19.32 16.17 -6.97
CA GLU A 528 18.17 16.32 -7.85
C GLU A 528 17.28 17.46 -7.36
N THR A 529 17.15 18.50 -8.19
CA THR A 529 16.40 19.71 -7.86
C THR A 529 15.26 19.96 -8.84
N VAL A 530 14.13 20.40 -8.31
CA VAL A 530 12.93 20.73 -9.10
C VAL A 530 12.54 22.18 -8.83
N PRO A 531 12.41 23.04 -9.87
CA PRO A 531 12.00 24.43 -9.67
C PRO A 531 10.62 24.54 -9.02
N VAL A 532 10.54 25.27 -7.91
CA VAL A 532 9.28 25.57 -7.24
C VAL A 532 8.58 26.68 -8.03
N ARG A 533 7.27 26.55 -8.22
CA ARG A 533 6.45 27.54 -8.95
C ARG A 533 5.15 27.77 -8.21
N ARG A 534 4.66 29.01 -8.18
CA ARG A 534 3.30 29.27 -7.68
C ARG A 534 2.27 28.83 -8.70
N VAL A 535 1.13 28.31 -8.24
CA VAL A 535 0.02 27.89 -9.10
C VAL A 535 -0.65 29.09 -9.77
N ASP A 536 -0.67 30.25 -9.10
CA ASP A 536 -1.21 31.51 -9.62
C ASP A 536 -0.27 32.23 -10.61
N GLY A 537 0.95 31.71 -10.81
CA GLY A 537 1.96 32.31 -11.70
C GLY A 537 2.70 33.52 -11.10
N GLU A 538 2.40 33.91 -9.87
CA GLU A 538 3.08 35.02 -9.19
C GLU A 538 4.52 34.65 -8.79
N PRO A 539 5.41 35.64 -8.51
CA PRO A 539 6.75 35.37 -8.02
C PRO A 539 6.76 34.62 -6.68
N LEU A 540 7.73 33.72 -6.49
CA LEU A 540 7.91 33.03 -5.21
C LEU A 540 8.24 34.03 -4.09
N PRO A 541 7.56 33.97 -2.95
CA PRO A 541 7.92 34.78 -1.81
C PRO A 541 9.16 34.19 -1.13
N ILE A 542 9.93 35.03 -0.41
CA ILE A 542 11.25 34.66 0.15
C ILE A 542 11.20 33.51 1.16
N ASN A 543 10.03 33.24 1.74
CA ASN A 543 9.81 32.14 2.67
C ASN A 543 9.98 30.75 2.04
N VAL A 544 9.89 30.61 0.71
CA VAL A 544 9.88 29.30 0.03
C VAL A 544 11.15 29.14 -0.81
N PRO A 545 11.77 27.95 -0.83
CA PRO A 545 12.96 27.74 -1.65
C PRO A 545 12.60 27.85 -3.14
N ARG A 546 13.57 28.32 -3.94
CA ARG A 546 13.40 28.41 -5.41
C ARG A 546 13.38 27.05 -6.08
N GLU A 547 14.08 26.09 -5.48
CA GLU A 547 14.20 24.71 -5.95
C GLU A 547 13.92 23.78 -4.77
N ALA A 548 13.07 22.79 -4.99
CA ALA A 548 12.85 21.72 -4.04
C ALA A 548 13.87 20.61 -4.34
N VAL A 549 14.51 20.08 -3.29
CA VAL A 549 15.52 19.03 -3.42
C VAL A 549 14.87 17.69 -3.08
N LEU A 550 14.99 16.71 -3.97
CA LEU A 550 14.55 15.34 -3.71
C LEU A 550 15.54 14.65 -2.75
N PRO A 551 15.06 13.82 -1.80
CA PRO A 551 15.96 13.07 -0.92
C PRO A 551 16.87 12.12 -1.70
N LEU A 552 18.16 12.19 -1.41
CA LEU A 552 19.19 11.31 -1.92
C LEU A 552 18.98 9.86 -1.45
N TYR A 553 19.06 8.93 -2.39
CA TYR A 553 19.06 7.50 -2.11
C TYR A 553 20.49 6.99 -1.83
N LEU A 554 20.82 6.77 -0.55
CA LEU A 554 22.07 6.14 -0.11
C LEU A 554 21.90 4.65 0.24
N GLY A 555 20.74 4.08 -0.09
CA GLY A 555 20.27 2.78 0.36
C GLY A 555 20.98 1.58 -0.24
N LYS A 556 20.94 0.47 0.49
CA LYS A 556 21.50 -0.83 0.12
C LYS A 556 20.39 -1.87 0.13
N LYS A 557 20.45 -2.86 -0.76
CA LYS A 557 19.44 -3.94 -0.76
C LYS A 557 19.64 -4.83 0.47
N ALA A 558 18.57 -5.27 1.15
CA ALA A 558 18.67 -6.09 2.37
C ALA A 558 19.64 -7.29 2.26
N GLN A 559 19.64 -7.99 1.13
CA GLN A 559 20.51 -9.13 0.83
C GLN A 559 22.02 -8.80 0.78
N GLU A 560 22.38 -7.54 0.55
CA GLU A 560 23.76 -7.08 0.45
C GLU A 560 24.32 -6.70 1.82
N PHE A 561 23.45 -6.51 2.83
CA PHE A 561 23.87 -6.12 4.17
C PHE A 561 24.87 -7.12 4.76
N THR A 562 25.75 -6.58 5.58
CA THR A 562 26.81 -7.30 6.28
C THR A 562 26.61 -7.20 7.80
N LEU A 563 27.39 -7.97 8.55
CA LEU A 563 27.40 -7.85 10.02
C LEU A 563 27.90 -6.48 10.48
N ASP A 564 28.79 -5.82 9.72
CA ASP A 564 29.26 -4.47 10.04
C ASP A 564 28.14 -3.45 9.85
N ASP A 565 27.30 -3.60 8.81
CA ASP A 565 26.08 -2.78 8.63
C ASP A 565 25.13 -2.96 9.83
N ALA A 566 24.93 -4.21 10.29
CA ALA A 566 24.09 -4.50 11.45
C ALA A 566 24.64 -3.90 12.76
N ARG A 567 25.97 -3.84 12.94
CA ARG A 567 26.58 -3.14 14.08
C ARG A 567 26.43 -1.63 14.00
N GLY A 568 26.40 -1.08 12.78
CA GLY A 568 26.16 0.33 12.50
C GLY A 568 24.71 0.78 12.66
N LEU A 569 23.79 -0.14 12.97
CA LEU A 569 22.38 0.18 13.21
C LEU A 569 22.19 1.01 14.48
N PHE A 570 21.31 2.01 14.36
CA PHE A 570 20.79 2.76 15.49
C PHE A 570 19.30 3.07 15.27
N LEU A 571 18.59 3.23 16.39
CA LEU A 571 17.19 3.62 16.40
C LEU A 571 17.11 5.15 16.43
N ALA A 572 16.34 5.73 15.51
CA ALA A 572 16.24 7.17 15.26
C ALA A 572 14.81 7.68 15.47
N ASP A 573 14.63 9.00 15.39
CA ASP A 573 13.38 9.73 15.61
C ASP A 573 12.79 9.59 17.01
N PHE A 574 13.22 10.46 17.91
CA PHE A 574 12.75 10.50 19.30
C PHE A 574 11.61 11.51 19.49
N GLY A 575 10.94 11.95 18.41
CA GLY A 575 9.83 12.90 18.49
C GLY A 575 8.67 12.40 19.33
N GLU A 576 8.46 11.08 19.34
CA GLU A 576 7.41 10.40 20.09
C GLU A 576 7.86 9.86 21.46
N ALA A 577 9.16 9.97 21.75
CA ALA A 577 9.71 9.44 22.99
C ALA A 577 9.23 10.23 24.21
N PHE A 578 9.07 9.53 25.33
CA PHE A 578 8.61 10.11 26.59
C PHE A 578 9.13 9.33 27.79
N ALA A 579 9.11 9.95 28.96
CA ALA A 579 9.43 9.29 30.22
C ALA A 579 8.12 8.99 30.98
N PRO A 580 7.68 7.72 31.12
CA PRO A 580 6.43 7.39 31.80
C PRO A 580 6.34 7.92 33.24
N ALA A 581 7.47 8.11 33.91
CA ALA A 581 7.55 8.67 35.26
C ALA A 581 7.28 10.19 35.32
N ALA A 582 7.43 10.90 34.19
CA ALA A 582 7.28 12.36 34.11
C ALA A 582 6.08 12.79 33.24
N GLU A 583 5.64 11.95 32.30
CA GLU A 583 4.60 12.27 31.34
C GLU A 583 3.61 11.11 31.19
N ARG A 584 2.31 11.44 31.24
CA ARG A 584 1.22 10.49 30.99
C ARG A 584 0.82 10.56 29.52
N ARG A 585 1.47 9.77 28.66
CA ARG A 585 1.12 9.64 27.23
C ARG A 585 0.04 8.56 27.06
N LEU A 586 -1.08 8.90 26.44
CA LEU A 586 -2.24 7.99 26.31
C LEU A 586 -2.21 7.22 24.99
N GLY A 587 -2.85 6.05 24.96
CA GLY A 587 -2.96 5.20 23.75
C GLY A 587 -3.46 5.94 22.51
N ARG A 588 -4.46 6.82 22.66
CA ARG A 588 -5.00 7.66 21.57
C ARG A 588 -4.00 8.64 20.97
N ASN A 589 -2.90 8.93 21.68
CA ASN A 589 -1.81 9.80 21.23
C ASN A 589 -0.65 8.99 20.60
N CYS A 590 -0.81 7.68 20.40
CA CYS A 590 0.15 6.84 19.70
C CYS A 590 0.10 7.13 18.20
N ASN A 591 1.22 7.57 17.62
CA ASN A 591 1.32 7.81 16.17
C ASN A 591 1.95 6.66 15.38
N THR A 592 2.37 5.58 16.05
CA THR A 592 2.88 4.37 15.39
C THR A 592 1.90 3.84 14.34
N PRO A 593 2.34 3.29 13.20
CA PRO A 593 1.44 2.70 12.22
C PRO A 593 0.53 1.63 12.86
N VAL A 594 -0.76 1.64 12.50
CA VAL A 594 -1.80 0.80 13.15
C VAL A 594 -1.41 -0.67 13.22
N ALA A 595 -0.83 -1.23 12.16
CA ALA A 595 -0.40 -2.63 12.10
C ALA A 595 0.72 -3.02 13.09
N LYS A 596 1.39 -2.04 13.70
CA LYS A 596 2.51 -2.20 14.64
C LYS A 596 2.16 -1.79 16.06
N ARG A 597 0.98 -1.18 16.26
CA ARG A 597 0.54 -0.69 17.55
C ARG A 597 0.30 -1.85 18.52
N ALA A 598 0.70 -1.62 19.76
CA ALA A 598 0.38 -2.53 20.85
C ALA A 598 -1.14 -2.50 21.14
N PRO A 599 -1.78 -3.64 21.46
CA PRO A 599 -3.22 -3.75 21.65
C PRO A 599 -3.83 -2.71 22.60
N GLU A 600 -3.16 -2.40 23.70
CA GLU A 600 -3.61 -1.42 24.68
C GLU A 600 -3.78 -0.02 24.08
N THR A 601 -2.98 0.35 23.08
CA THR A 601 -3.11 1.66 22.42
C THR A 601 -4.35 1.76 21.52
N LEU A 602 -4.90 0.62 21.11
CA LEU A 602 -6.08 0.51 20.25
C LEU A 602 -7.36 0.24 21.03
N PHE A 603 -7.32 -0.71 21.96
CA PHE A 603 -8.49 -1.18 22.72
C PHE A 603 -8.70 -0.41 24.02
N GLU A 604 -7.66 0.21 24.58
CA GLU A 604 -7.69 0.99 25.81
C GLU A 604 -7.09 2.41 25.57
N PRO A 605 -7.64 3.19 24.62
CA PRO A 605 -7.03 4.43 24.12
C PRO A 605 -6.85 5.54 25.18
N ASP A 606 -7.58 5.44 26.29
CA ASP A 606 -7.53 6.39 27.41
C ASP A 606 -6.56 5.97 28.53
N GLU A 607 -5.96 4.79 28.41
CA GLU A 607 -4.95 4.30 29.35
C GLU A 607 -3.54 4.77 28.94
N PRO A 608 -2.63 4.95 29.92
CA PRO A 608 -1.28 5.42 29.65
C PRO A 608 -0.44 4.32 29.00
N MET A 609 0.25 4.70 27.93
CA MET A 609 1.31 3.92 27.34
C MET A 609 2.51 3.83 28.28
N SER A 610 3.25 2.73 28.19
CA SER A 610 4.45 2.49 28.98
C SER A 610 5.42 1.56 28.23
N TYR A 611 6.48 1.12 28.90
CA TYR A 611 7.53 0.25 28.35
C TYR A 611 7.02 -0.97 27.56
N PRO A 612 5.95 -1.70 27.98
CA PRO A 612 5.48 -2.87 27.24
C PRO A 612 4.98 -2.56 25.82
N SER A 613 4.62 -1.32 25.52
CA SER A 613 4.20 -0.92 24.17
C SER A 613 5.38 -0.97 23.19
N ASP A 614 6.58 -0.57 23.63
CA ASP A 614 7.80 -0.71 22.83
C ASP A 614 8.19 -2.17 22.62
N VAL A 615 7.98 -3.04 23.61
CA VAL A 615 8.28 -4.48 23.50
C VAL A 615 7.45 -5.12 22.38
N TRP A 616 6.16 -4.78 22.31
CA TRP A 616 5.30 -5.24 21.23
C TRP A 616 5.78 -4.73 19.86
N SER A 617 6.00 -3.43 19.75
CA SER A 617 6.45 -2.79 18.50
C SER A 617 7.81 -3.35 18.04
N LEU A 618 8.73 -3.60 18.97
CA LEU A 618 10.01 -4.25 18.70
C LEU A 618 9.82 -5.65 18.10
N GLU A 619 8.93 -6.47 18.64
CA GLU A 619 8.69 -7.82 18.09
C GLU A 619 8.11 -7.75 16.67
N THR A 620 7.18 -6.81 16.42
CA THR A 620 6.69 -6.61 15.04
C THR A 620 7.80 -6.19 14.07
N ALA A 621 8.76 -5.37 14.53
CA ALA A 621 9.90 -4.96 13.74
C ALA A 621 10.92 -6.10 13.54
N ILE A 622 11.18 -6.92 14.57
CA ILE A 622 12.01 -8.13 14.47
C ILE A 622 11.39 -9.06 13.42
N TRP A 623 10.10 -9.32 13.48
CA TRP A 623 9.42 -10.13 12.48
C TRP A 623 9.62 -9.61 11.05
N GLU A 624 9.48 -8.29 10.82
CA GLU A 624 9.74 -7.69 9.50
C GLU A 624 11.19 -7.83 9.03
N ILE A 625 12.17 -7.88 9.95
CA ILE A 625 13.57 -8.18 9.61
C ILE A 625 13.73 -9.65 9.20
N LEU A 626 13.00 -10.55 9.88
CA LEU A 626 13.12 -11.99 9.66
C LEU A 626 12.36 -12.47 8.42
N GLY A 627 11.18 -11.92 8.13
CA GLY A 627 10.19 -12.45 7.20
C GLY A 627 9.79 -11.51 6.06
N MET A 628 9.11 -12.09 5.07
CA MET A 628 8.67 -11.37 3.85
C MET A 628 7.30 -10.71 4.01
N LYS A 629 6.46 -11.23 4.91
CA LYS A 629 5.11 -10.73 5.18
C LYS A 629 5.00 -10.27 6.63
N PHE A 630 4.10 -9.32 6.89
CA PHE A 630 3.80 -8.86 8.25
C PHE A 630 3.16 -9.96 9.09
N ILE A 631 3.47 -10.00 10.39
CA ILE A 631 2.90 -10.99 11.32
C ILE A 631 1.38 -10.83 11.44
N PHE A 632 0.89 -9.59 11.40
CA PHE A 632 -0.54 -9.25 11.40
C PHE A 632 -1.02 -8.87 9.99
N SER A 633 -0.63 -9.65 8.96
CA SER A 633 -1.14 -9.43 7.60
C SER A 633 -2.60 -9.88 7.48
N GLU A 634 -3.45 -9.09 6.82
CA GLU A 634 -4.85 -9.42 6.57
C GLU A 634 -5.05 -10.67 5.67
N SER A 635 -3.97 -11.22 5.08
CA SER A 635 -4.07 -12.32 4.11
C SER A 635 -4.42 -13.70 4.69
N GLU A 636 -4.52 -13.87 6.03
CA GLU A 636 -4.71 -15.19 6.65
C GLU A 636 -5.99 -15.40 7.48
N THR A 637 -6.83 -14.37 7.67
CA THR A 637 -8.17 -14.60 8.24
C THR A 637 -9.09 -15.39 7.30
N VAL A 638 -8.68 -15.57 6.04
CA VAL A 638 -9.48 -16.15 4.92
C VAL A 638 -9.57 -17.69 4.95
N THR A 639 -8.73 -18.42 5.70
CA THR A 639 -8.76 -19.91 5.70
C THR A 639 -9.51 -20.54 6.87
N GLY A 640 -10.05 -19.75 7.81
CA GLY A 640 -10.67 -20.29 9.03
C GLY A 640 -9.70 -21.07 9.94
N ARG A 641 -8.43 -21.22 9.56
CA ARG A 641 -7.37 -21.68 10.44
C ARG A 641 -6.86 -20.47 11.19
N ARG A 642 -7.10 -20.41 12.49
CA ARG A 642 -6.26 -19.61 13.39
C ARG A 642 -4.85 -20.17 13.27
N GLY A 643 -4.05 -19.64 12.35
CA GLY A 643 -2.65 -20.04 12.21
C GLY A 643 -1.96 -19.80 13.54
N ARG A 644 -1.43 -20.87 14.15
CA ARG A 644 -0.51 -20.71 15.29
C ARG A 644 0.72 -19.96 14.80
N HIS A 645 1.45 -19.25 15.67
CA HIS A 645 2.66 -18.51 15.29
C HIS A 645 3.66 -19.36 14.49
N GLU A 646 3.70 -20.68 14.75
CA GLU A 646 4.42 -21.70 13.99
C GLU A 646 4.11 -21.72 12.49
N GLU A 647 2.82 -21.69 12.14
CA GLU A 647 2.34 -21.80 10.76
C GLU A 647 2.66 -20.52 10.00
N ALA A 648 2.41 -19.36 10.63
CA ALA A 648 2.81 -18.06 10.09
C ALA A 648 4.33 -17.96 9.90
N PHE A 649 5.13 -18.50 10.84
CA PHE A 649 6.59 -18.48 10.73
C PHE A 649 7.07 -19.34 9.56
N GLU A 650 6.49 -20.53 9.39
CA GLU A 650 6.80 -21.40 8.25
C GLU A 650 6.43 -20.72 6.92
N GLU A 651 5.24 -20.13 6.84
CA GLU A 651 4.70 -19.48 5.64
C GLU A 651 5.44 -18.18 5.27
N PHE A 652 5.69 -17.31 6.25
CA PHE A 652 6.11 -15.92 6.00
C PHE A 652 7.61 -15.71 6.15
N VAL A 653 8.29 -16.58 6.91
CA VAL A 653 9.73 -16.52 7.15
C VAL A 653 10.44 -17.66 6.42
N GLN A 654 10.19 -18.90 6.83
CA GLN A 654 11.01 -20.05 6.43
C GLN A 654 10.84 -20.45 4.95
N LYS A 655 9.61 -20.43 4.43
CA LYS A 655 9.29 -20.74 3.02
C LYS A 655 10.02 -19.83 2.04
N TYR A 656 10.11 -18.53 2.33
CA TYR A 656 10.79 -17.58 1.45
C TYR A 656 12.32 -17.70 1.53
N ARG A 657 12.85 -17.95 2.72
CA ARG A 657 14.28 -18.21 2.93
C ARG A 657 14.76 -19.45 2.17
N ARG A 658 13.98 -20.54 2.15
CA ARG A 658 14.32 -21.76 1.38
C ARG A 658 14.34 -21.56 -0.13
N LYS A 659 13.70 -20.52 -0.67
CA LYS A 659 13.73 -20.22 -2.12
C LYS A 659 15.08 -19.63 -2.57
N GLN A 660 15.93 -19.19 -1.65
CA GLN A 660 17.23 -18.60 -1.96
C GLN A 660 18.28 -19.11 -0.96
N GLU A 661 19.12 -20.06 -1.39
CA GLU A 661 20.12 -20.71 -0.53
C GLU A 661 21.06 -19.72 0.17
N THR A 662 21.39 -18.60 -0.47
CA THR A 662 22.30 -17.57 0.06
C THR A 662 21.77 -16.82 1.28
N LEU A 663 20.46 -16.88 1.55
CA LEU A 663 19.85 -16.18 2.69
C LEU A 663 19.95 -16.96 4.00
N GLY A 664 20.18 -18.27 3.95
CA GLY A 664 20.13 -19.16 5.12
C GLY A 664 18.72 -19.34 5.71
N THR A 665 18.54 -20.39 6.51
CA THR A 665 17.25 -20.80 7.07
C THR A 665 17.35 -21.04 8.58
N PHE A 666 16.20 -21.04 9.28
CA PHE A 666 16.15 -21.36 10.70
C PHE A 666 16.14 -22.88 10.89
N GLU A 667 16.96 -23.38 11.80
CA GLU A 667 16.88 -24.79 12.21
C GLU A 667 15.70 -25.01 13.17
N LYS A 668 15.31 -26.27 13.39
CA LYS A 668 14.15 -26.61 14.21
C LYS A 668 14.26 -26.09 15.65
N ASP A 669 15.45 -26.24 16.25
CA ASP A 669 15.71 -25.81 17.63
C ASP A 669 15.69 -24.28 17.75
N GLU A 670 16.24 -23.58 16.75
CA GLU A 670 16.20 -22.12 16.68
C GLU A 670 14.78 -21.61 16.46
N THR A 671 14.03 -22.23 15.55
CA THR A 671 12.62 -21.91 15.25
C THR A 671 11.78 -21.99 16.53
N THR A 672 12.01 -23.03 17.34
CA THR A 672 11.32 -23.17 18.63
C THR A 672 11.68 -22.01 19.58
N ALA A 673 12.96 -21.67 19.66
CA ALA A 673 13.44 -20.61 20.55
C ALA A 673 12.93 -19.21 20.15
N ILE A 674 12.90 -18.86 18.86
CA ILE A 674 12.36 -17.57 18.41
C ILE A 674 10.87 -17.51 18.68
N LEU A 675 10.09 -18.56 18.36
CA LEU A 675 8.66 -18.58 18.61
C LEU A 675 8.30 -18.43 20.10
N ASP A 676 9.11 -19.01 20.99
CA ASP A 676 8.95 -18.82 22.44
C ASP A 676 9.20 -17.36 22.87
N LEU A 677 10.24 -16.72 22.32
CA LEU A 677 10.50 -15.29 22.54
C LEU A 677 9.31 -14.44 22.05
N MET A 678 8.85 -14.70 20.82
CA MET A 678 7.73 -13.96 20.22
C MET A 678 6.46 -14.04 21.06
N ARG A 679 6.11 -15.24 21.57
CA ARG A 679 4.94 -15.42 22.42
C ARG A 679 5.02 -14.64 23.73
N GLY A 680 6.23 -14.44 24.25
CA GLY A 680 6.47 -13.62 25.43
C GLY A 680 6.31 -12.13 25.14
N MET A 681 6.78 -11.65 23.99
CA MET A 681 6.70 -10.23 23.60
C MET A 681 5.31 -9.83 23.10
N LEU A 682 4.57 -10.73 22.45
CA LEU A 682 3.23 -10.51 21.89
C LEU A 682 2.10 -10.94 22.84
N ARG A 683 2.31 -10.90 24.16
CA ARG A 683 1.21 -11.07 25.11
C ARG A 683 0.23 -9.91 24.97
N PHE A 684 -1.06 -10.23 24.95
CA PHE A 684 -2.12 -9.23 24.76
C PHE A 684 -2.09 -8.18 25.87
N ARG A 685 -2.07 -8.62 27.13
CA ARG A 685 -1.99 -7.75 28.30
C ARG A 685 -0.57 -7.20 28.49
N PRO A 686 -0.40 -5.88 28.64
CA PRO A 686 0.91 -5.25 28.83
C PRO A 686 1.73 -5.85 29.99
N GLU A 687 1.08 -6.16 31.11
CA GLU A 687 1.69 -6.70 32.33
C GLU A 687 2.21 -8.14 32.19
N ASP A 688 1.73 -8.89 31.19
CA ASP A 688 2.17 -10.25 30.90
C ASP A 688 3.35 -10.30 29.93
N ARG A 689 3.71 -9.18 29.29
CA ARG A 689 4.80 -9.13 28.31
C ARG A 689 6.16 -9.22 28.99
N LEU A 690 7.10 -9.82 28.28
CA LEU A 690 8.51 -9.81 28.70
C LEU A 690 9.01 -8.38 28.87
N THR A 691 9.83 -8.18 29.89
CA THR A 691 10.70 -7.00 30.01
C THR A 691 11.85 -7.10 29.01
N MET A 692 12.48 -5.97 28.67
CA MET A 692 13.65 -5.98 27.78
C MET A 692 14.84 -6.78 28.34
N GLU A 693 14.97 -6.85 29.67
CA GLU A 693 15.97 -7.70 30.32
C GLU A 693 15.71 -9.20 30.04
N GLU A 694 14.46 -9.63 30.11
CA GLU A 694 14.06 -11.00 29.79
C GLU A 694 14.17 -11.31 28.30
N VAL A 695 13.83 -10.35 27.44
CA VAL A 695 14.03 -10.45 25.97
C VAL A 695 15.49 -10.74 25.67
N LEU A 696 16.43 -9.94 26.19
CA LEU A 696 17.88 -10.12 25.95
C LEU A 696 18.44 -11.41 26.57
N LYS A 697 17.85 -11.92 27.65
CA LYS A 697 18.22 -13.19 28.28
C LYS A 697 17.53 -14.41 27.65
N SER A 698 16.59 -14.20 26.72
CA SER A 698 15.87 -15.29 26.08
C SER A 698 16.81 -16.24 25.35
N ARG A 699 16.40 -17.50 25.23
CA ARG A 699 17.19 -18.54 24.58
C ARG A 699 17.59 -18.13 23.16
N TRP A 700 16.67 -17.55 22.39
CA TRP A 700 16.97 -17.13 21.02
C TRP A 700 18.02 -16.03 20.94
N MET A 701 17.89 -15.00 21.79
CA MET A 701 18.86 -13.90 21.85
C MET A 701 20.26 -14.38 22.23
N VAL A 702 20.37 -15.22 23.27
CA VAL A 702 21.67 -15.67 23.79
C VAL A 702 22.38 -16.67 22.88
N GLN A 703 21.64 -17.59 22.25
CA GLN A 703 22.23 -18.68 21.46
C GLN A 703 22.45 -18.32 19.98
N TRP A 704 21.64 -17.43 19.39
CA TRP A 704 21.72 -17.12 17.96
C TRP A 704 21.89 -15.63 17.65
N ALA A 705 21.14 -14.73 18.28
CA ALA A 705 21.13 -13.32 17.87
C ALA A 705 22.38 -12.54 18.31
N LEU A 706 22.67 -12.53 19.62
CA LEU A 706 23.82 -11.81 20.20
C LEU A 706 25.18 -12.34 19.69
N PRO A 707 25.42 -13.66 19.57
CA PRO A 707 26.69 -14.16 19.03
C PRO A 707 26.99 -13.65 17.61
N GLN A 708 25.97 -13.53 16.76
CA GLN A 708 26.13 -13.00 15.41
C GLN A 708 26.52 -11.52 15.39
N LEU A 709 26.00 -10.73 16.33
CA LEU A 709 26.38 -9.33 16.47
C LEU A 709 27.85 -9.19 16.93
N GLU A 710 28.30 -10.08 17.82
CA GLU A 710 29.67 -10.10 18.39
C GLU A 710 30.74 -10.70 17.46
N GLU A 711 30.35 -11.39 16.38
CA GLU A 711 31.23 -12.13 15.47
C GLU A 711 32.19 -11.21 14.68
N LYS A 712 33.42 -11.00 15.18
CA LYS A 712 34.41 -10.13 14.50
C LYS A 712 34.64 -10.53 13.03
N ALA A 713 34.71 -9.54 12.14
CA ALA A 713 35.02 -9.74 10.73
C ALA A 713 36.34 -10.52 10.56
N THR A 714 36.25 -11.81 10.24
CA THR A 714 37.43 -12.61 9.91
C THR A 714 38.01 -12.11 8.58
N SER A 715 39.26 -11.65 8.62
CA SER A 715 40.11 -11.34 7.47
C SER A 715 39.87 -12.31 6.30
N LYS A 716 39.58 -11.74 5.12
CA LYS A 716 39.38 -12.44 3.84
C LYS A 716 40.44 -13.55 3.66
N LYS A 717 40.01 -14.81 3.58
CA LYS A 717 40.84 -15.87 2.99
C LYS A 717 41.12 -15.49 1.53
N LYS A 718 42.39 -15.31 1.19
CA LYS A 718 42.87 -15.22 -0.20
C LYS A 718 42.30 -16.41 -1.00
N PRO A 719 41.80 -16.20 -2.23
CA PRO A 719 41.46 -17.32 -3.11
C PRO A 719 42.74 -18.13 -3.37
N ALA A 720 42.63 -19.46 -3.23
CA ALA A 720 43.72 -20.38 -3.56
C ALA A 720 44.04 -20.27 -5.06
N ALA A 721 45.35 -20.33 -5.35
CA ALA A 721 45.95 -20.19 -6.68
C ALA A 721 45.57 -21.34 -7.63
#